data_AF-K9TMV4-F1
#
_entry.id   AF-K9TMV4-F1
#
_cell.length_a   1.000
_cell.length_b   1.000
_cell.length_c   1.000
_cell.angle_alpha   90.00
_cell.angle_beta   90.00
_cell.angle_gamma   90.00
#
_symmetry.space_group_name_H-M   'P 1'
#
loop_
_entity.id
_entity.type
_entity.pdbx_description
1 polymer ?
#
loop_
_entity_poly.entity_id
_entity_poly.type
_entity_poly.pdbx_seq_one_letter_code
_entity_poly.pdbx_strand_id
1 'polypeptide(L)'
;MATFDVNSNSGRVTTGNIETIAHNGNSGNISVTAEKDILTGDIRSIGGNNSGNIQVESRWGTITTGDIESIAGTGTAGDISLYADGEINTGNVTSTGALGGGNIDLNSKTGEVNTGTVLTNGEQLDISEGSAIAPTEEPDAFVVPWIEQSNLLPQTLETQQAGNPNATQELNPVLTVDPGINIAQQNLEMQQVLSRTGDSLAITSMVNSDRIGLQGLQNNSTLNSMMQAIGISDLKSVTDSISDRTSTTQQILQALNAFHSSPLGISSGDAVAALEQSRDDEYSEYFGTNFSQRLMNSASLKDALVKITAETGYQFAVIYITALPSQLELILFTADGQPIRKTIPEAPREQLLEVVNQFRGELTNPRRFNSQSYLKSSQQLYNWLIAPIAADLEAAGINTLMFSMDAGLRSLPIAALHDGEQFLVEKYSLSQIPSVSLIDTTYRALQDTRVLAMGASTFTELSPLPAVPVELTTIASRLWQGEAFINEQFTRENLLQQRQSYPYPIIHLATHGEFKSGSPSESYIQLWDDQLQLDRIREMGWNSPVVELLVLSACRTALGDERAELGFAGLAVQAGVKSALASLWYVSDEGTLALMTEFYTHLTDAKIKAEALREAQIAMIRGEVRIEGGQLLGTGNLEGITLPSGLQNQRLSFAHPYFWSSFTLIGSPW
;
A
#
# COMPACT_ATOMS: atom_id res chain seq x y z
N MET A 1 -17.13 36.23 5.36
CA MET A 1 -16.27 35.33 4.57
C MET A 1 -15.75 36.15 3.40
N ALA A 2 -14.48 35.98 3.05
CA ALA A 2 -13.91 36.61 1.85
C ALA A 2 -14.06 35.65 0.67
N THR A 3 -14.23 36.18 -0.54
CA THR A 3 -14.16 35.39 -1.78
C THR A 3 -12.81 35.67 -2.43
N PHE A 4 -12.15 34.63 -2.94
CA PHE A 4 -10.94 34.73 -3.74
C PHE A 4 -11.30 34.54 -5.21
N ASP A 5 -11.33 35.65 -5.95
CA ASP A 5 -11.74 35.70 -7.35
C ASP A 5 -10.53 35.78 -8.30
N VAL A 6 -10.45 34.86 -9.25
CA VAL A 6 -9.51 34.90 -10.39
C VAL A 6 -10.35 34.96 -11.67
N ASN A 7 -10.28 36.08 -12.41
CA ASN A 7 -11.10 36.30 -13.61
C ASN A 7 -10.27 36.76 -14.82
N SER A 8 -10.49 36.14 -15.98
CA SER A 8 -9.99 36.58 -17.29
C SER A 8 -11.14 36.82 -18.29
N ASN A 9 -11.60 38.07 -18.42
CA ASN A 9 -12.72 38.49 -19.28
C ASN A 9 -12.47 38.43 -20.82
N SER A 10 -11.40 37.78 -21.29
CA SER A 10 -11.13 37.64 -22.74
C SER A 10 -10.09 36.57 -23.13
N GLY A 11 -9.50 35.86 -22.15
CA GLY A 11 -8.41 34.92 -22.38
C GLY A 11 -8.37 33.80 -21.36
N ARG A 12 -7.31 33.01 -21.40
CA ARG A 12 -7.10 31.89 -20.46
C ARG A 12 -6.70 32.37 -19.07
N VAL A 13 -6.92 31.54 -18.06
CA VAL A 13 -6.29 31.64 -16.73
C VAL A 13 -5.16 30.61 -16.67
N THR A 14 -4.00 31.01 -16.12
CA THR A 14 -2.90 30.08 -15.85
C THR A 14 -2.24 30.45 -14.53
N THR A 15 -2.30 29.56 -13.53
CA THR A 15 -1.85 29.84 -12.15
C THR A 15 -1.34 28.57 -11.46
N GLY A 16 -0.69 28.73 -10.30
CA GLY A 16 -0.38 27.62 -9.38
C GLY A 16 -1.60 27.26 -8.51
N ASN A 17 -1.36 26.71 -7.33
CA ASN A 17 -2.45 26.40 -6.38
C ASN A 17 -3.23 27.66 -5.96
N ILE A 18 -4.52 27.50 -5.72
CA ILE A 18 -5.43 28.53 -5.22
C ILE A 18 -6.04 28.05 -3.91
N GLU A 19 -5.71 28.71 -2.80
CA GLU A 19 -6.04 28.19 -1.47
C GLU A 19 -6.64 29.27 -0.56
N THR A 20 -7.72 28.95 0.15
CA THR A 20 -8.21 29.74 1.28
C THR A 20 -8.29 28.86 2.51
N ILE A 21 -7.60 29.25 3.58
CA ILE A 21 -7.42 28.41 4.78
C ILE A 21 -7.77 29.23 6.03
N ALA A 22 -8.59 28.66 6.92
CA ALA A 22 -9.01 29.30 8.17
C ALA A 22 -9.00 28.31 9.34
N HIS A 23 -7.87 28.21 10.04
CA HIS A 23 -7.65 27.19 11.09
C HIS A 23 -8.70 27.17 12.23
N ASN A 24 -9.28 28.32 12.60
CA ASN A 24 -10.23 28.45 13.71
C ASN A 24 -11.53 29.17 13.29
N GLY A 25 -11.98 28.96 12.05
CA GLY A 25 -13.14 29.66 11.51
C GLY A 25 -13.58 29.12 10.14
N ASN A 26 -14.40 29.91 9.44
CA ASN A 26 -14.83 29.57 8.08
C ASN A 26 -13.79 30.05 7.06
N SER A 27 -13.45 29.20 6.08
CA SER A 27 -12.60 29.63 4.95
C SER A 27 -13.38 30.46 3.93
N GLY A 28 -12.73 30.81 2.83
CA GLY A 28 -13.30 31.65 1.78
C GLY A 28 -13.91 30.84 0.65
N ASN A 29 -14.81 31.47 -0.10
CA ASN A 29 -15.21 30.92 -1.39
C ASN A 29 -14.09 31.16 -2.40
N ILE A 30 -13.95 30.29 -3.40
CA ILE A 30 -13.02 30.45 -4.51
C ILE A 30 -13.84 30.48 -5.81
N SER A 31 -13.58 31.48 -6.65
CA SER A 31 -14.16 31.55 -8.00
C SER A 31 -13.05 31.74 -9.03
N VAL A 32 -13.00 30.86 -10.03
CA VAL A 32 -12.06 30.94 -11.16
C VAL A 32 -12.86 31.00 -12.45
N THR A 33 -12.78 32.11 -13.17
CA THR A 33 -13.60 32.37 -14.37
C THR A 33 -12.72 32.80 -15.54
N ALA A 34 -12.97 32.24 -16.71
CA ALA A 34 -12.23 32.55 -17.92
C ALA A 34 -13.09 32.41 -19.19
N GLU A 35 -12.85 33.28 -20.17
CA GLU A 35 -13.47 33.11 -21.49
C GLU A 35 -12.80 32.00 -22.32
N LYS A 36 -11.62 31.52 -21.92
CA LYS A 36 -10.88 30.40 -22.55
C LYS A 36 -10.38 29.45 -21.47
N ASP A 37 -9.40 28.61 -21.79
CA ASP A 37 -8.88 27.56 -20.91
C ASP A 37 -8.53 28.04 -19.50
N ILE A 38 -8.73 27.18 -18.52
CA ILE A 38 -8.27 27.34 -17.15
C ILE A 38 -7.22 26.27 -16.88
N LEU A 39 -5.98 26.67 -16.60
CA LEU A 39 -4.91 25.78 -16.15
C LEU A 39 -4.45 26.21 -14.75
N THR A 40 -4.68 25.36 -13.76
CA THR A 40 -4.38 25.66 -12.35
C THR A 40 -3.67 24.49 -11.65
N GLY A 41 -3.04 24.77 -10.52
CA GLY A 41 -2.65 23.73 -9.56
C GLY A 41 -3.88 23.25 -8.78
N ASP A 42 -3.67 22.83 -7.54
CA ASP A 42 -4.77 22.40 -6.66
C ASP A 42 -5.66 23.60 -6.26
N ILE A 43 -6.94 23.36 -5.98
CA ILE A 43 -7.88 24.39 -5.52
C ILE A 43 -8.46 23.96 -4.16
N ARG A 44 -8.12 24.69 -3.08
CA ARG A 44 -8.46 24.28 -1.70
C ARG A 44 -9.22 25.35 -0.91
N SER A 45 -10.38 25.01 -0.37
CA SER A 45 -11.05 25.76 0.68
C SER A 45 -11.10 24.93 1.96
N ILE A 46 -10.28 25.27 2.96
CA ILE A 46 -10.11 24.48 4.19
C ILE A 46 -10.48 25.32 5.40
N GLY A 47 -11.62 25.04 6.01
CA GLY A 47 -12.12 25.73 7.19
C GLY A 47 -12.10 24.83 8.42
N GLY A 48 -11.54 25.31 9.54
CA GLY A 48 -11.63 24.62 10.83
C GLY A 48 -13.09 24.46 11.28
N ASN A 49 -13.95 25.44 10.95
CA ASN A 49 -15.40 25.34 11.14
C ASN A 49 -16.07 24.85 9.85
N ASN A 50 -16.37 25.74 8.90
CA ASN A 50 -17.00 25.41 7.61
C ASN A 50 -16.06 25.80 6.46
N SER A 51 -16.02 25.04 5.36
CA SER A 51 -15.34 25.51 4.14
C SER A 51 -16.23 26.40 3.29
N GLY A 52 -15.62 27.10 2.33
CA GLY A 52 -16.33 27.87 1.31
C GLY A 52 -16.49 27.11 0.01
N ASN A 53 -17.42 27.55 -0.83
CA ASN A 53 -17.71 26.94 -2.12
C ASN A 53 -16.58 27.19 -3.13
N ILE A 54 -16.37 26.26 -4.06
CA ILE A 54 -15.39 26.35 -5.14
C ILE A 54 -16.14 26.33 -6.48
N GLN A 55 -15.99 27.38 -7.28
CA GLN A 55 -16.57 27.47 -8.62
C GLN A 55 -15.49 27.69 -9.67
N VAL A 56 -15.50 26.92 -10.75
CA VAL A 56 -14.59 27.05 -11.90
C VAL A 56 -15.41 27.09 -13.19
N GLU A 57 -15.31 28.15 -13.99
CA GLU A 57 -16.10 28.35 -15.21
C GLU A 57 -15.21 28.75 -16.40
N SER A 58 -15.10 27.88 -17.41
CA SER A 58 -14.46 28.17 -18.71
C SER A 58 -15.51 28.27 -19.81
N ARG A 59 -15.78 29.47 -20.33
CA ARG A 59 -16.93 29.71 -21.21
C ARG A 59 -16.82 29.14 -22.62
N TRP A 60 -15.60 29.07 -23.16
CA TRP A 60 -15.30 28.58 -24.52
C TRP A 60 -13.96 27.84 -24.56
N GLY A 61 -13.62 27.10 -23.49
CA GLY A 61 -12.35 26.39 -23.35
C GLY A 61 -12.43 25.21 -22.39
N THR A 62 -11.27 24.65 -22.05
CA THR A 62 -11.14 23.50 -21.15
C THR A 62 -10.84 23.91 -19.70
N ILE A 63 -11.05 22.99 -18.77
CA ILE A 63 -10.52 23.08 -17.39
C ILE A 63 -9.43 22.02 -17.23
N THR A 64 -8.26 22.41 -16.73
CA THR A 64 -7.19 21.50 -16.27
C THR A 64 -6.71 21.96 -14.89
N THR A 65 -6.80 21.08 -13.90
CA THR A 65 -6.58 21.40 -12.48
C THR A 65 -5.92 20.24 -11.72
N GLY A 66 -5.31 20.54 -10.58
CA GLY A 66 -4.88 19.54 -9.61
C GLY A 66 -6.05 18.99 -8.79
N ASP A 67 -5.81 18.62 -7.54
CA ASP A 67 -6.89 18.21 -6.64
C ASP A 67 -7.78 19.40 -6.27
N ILE A 68 -9.08 19.17 -6.08
CA ILE A 68 -10.05 20.18 -5.62
C ILE A 68 -10.64 19.73 -4.29
N GLU A 69 -10.48 20.56 -3.26
CA GLU A 69 -10.80 20.19 -1.88
C GLU A 69 -11.60 21.28 -1.16
N SER A 70 -12.80 20.93 -0.73
CA SER A 70 -13.64 21.73 0.17
C SER A 70 -13.76 20.94 1.48
N ILE A 71 -13.00 21.33 2.51
CA ILE A 71 -12.84 20.52 3.73
C ILE A 71 -13.19 21.32 4.97
N ALA A 72 -14.13 20.80 5.77
CA ALA A 72 -14.65 21.43 6.99
C ALA A 72 -14.39 20.59 8.25
N GLY A 73 -13.59 21.13 9.17
CA GLY A 73 -13.13 20.41 10.37
C GLY A 73 -14.24 20.06 11.37
N THR A 74 -15.15 20.99 11.68
CA THR A 74 -16.25 20.78 12.64
C THR A 74 -17.64 21.12 12.12
N GLY A 75 -17.75 21.52 10.86
CA GLY A 75 -18.96 22.06 10.24
C GLY A 75 -19.28 21.40 8.91
N THR A 76 -19.96 22.13 8.02
CA THR A 76 -20.29 21.65 6.66
C THR A 76 -19.25 22.10 5.65
N ALA A 77 -18.96 21.25 4.66
CA ALA A 77 -18.19 21.68 3.51
C ALA A 77 -19.03 22.47 2.50
N GLY A 78 -18.38 23.34 1.73
CA GLY A 78 -18.98 24.08 0.62
C GLY A 78 -19.05 23.28 -0.67
N ASP A 79 -19.98 23.68 -1.55
CA ASP A 79 -20.22 23.03 -2.85
C ASP A 79 -19.03 23.21 -3.81
N ILE A 80 -18.88 22.27 -4.74
CA ILE A 80 -17.89 22.31 -5.82
C ILE A 80 -18.63 22.28 -7.17
N SER A 81 -18.40 23.27 -8.02
CA SER A 81 -19.02 23.35 -9.35
C SER A 81 -18.00 23.68 -10.43
N LEU A 82 -17.84 22.78 -11.41
CA LEU A 82 -16.98 22.96 -12.58
C LEU A 82 -17.84 23.01 -13.84
N TYR A 83 -17.72 24.08 -14.62
CA TYR A 83 -18.40 24.22 -15.91
C TYR A 83 -17.39 24.54 -17.02
N ALA A 84 -17.36 23.73 -18.07
CA ALA A 84 -16.52 23.96 -19.24
C ALA A 84 -17.31 23.76 -20.54
N ASP A 85 -16.97 24.53 -21.57
CA ASP A 85 -17.47 24.27 -22.92
C ASP A 85 -16.80 23.03 -23.53
N GLY A 86 -15.48 22.88 -23.32
CA GLY A 86 -14.70 21.69 -23.65
C GLY A 86 -14.45 20.79 -22.44
N GLU A 87 -13.45 19.91 -22.55
CA GLU A 87 -13.08 18.92 -21.52
C GLU A 87 -12.81 19.52 -20.12
N ILE A 88 -13.11 18.72 -19.10
CA ILE A 88 -12.68 18.93 -17.71
C ILE A 88 -11.67 17.83 -17.35
N ASN A 89 -10.47 18.23 -16.94
CA ASN A 89 -9.39 17.33 -16.51
C ASN A 89 -8.95 17.75 -15.08
N THR A 90 -9.20 16.93 -14.07
CA THR A 90 -8.97 17.24 -12.65
C THR A 90 -8.30 16.08 -11.90
N GLY A 91 -7.66 16.39 -10.77
CA GLY A 91 -7.28 15.40 -9.76
C GLY A 91 -8.50 14.85 -9.02
N ASN A 92 -8.35 14.49 -7.76
CA ASN A 92 -9.48 14.13 -6.90
C ASN A 92 -10.36 15.36 -6.64
N VAL A 93 -11.67 15.15 -6.46
CA VAL A 93 -12.63 16.20 -6.12
C VAL A 93 -13.33 15.83 -4.82
N THR A 94 -13.00 16.51 -3.74
CA THR A 94 -13.43 16.18 -2.38
C THR A 94 -14.22 17.32 -1.75
N SER A 95 -15.48 17.09 -1.36
CA SER A 95 -16.23 17.99 -0.49
C SER A 95 -16.68 17.27 0.79
N THR A 96 -15.94 17.46 1.89
CA THR A 96 -16.14 16.70 3.12
C THR A 96 -16.17 17.56 4.39
N GLY A 97 -17.21 17.37 5.19
CA GLY A 97 -17.38 18.08 6.47
C GLY A 97 -17.93 17.20 7.57
N ALA A 98 -17.54 17.48 8.81
CA ALA A 98 -18.00 16.73 10.00
C ALA A 98 -19.53 16.77 10.20
N LEU A 99 -20.22 17.81 9.69
CA LEU A 99 -21.69 17.91 9.69
C LEU A 99 -22.33 17.65 8.31
N GLY A 100 -21.54 17.29 7.29
CA GLY A 100 -21.98 17.06 5.92
C GLY A 100 -21.07 17.69 4.87
N GLY A 101 -21.07 17.09 3.68
CA GLY A 101 -20.37 17.59 2.50
C GLY A 101 -21.21 18.59 1.70
N GLY A 102 -20.57 19.36 0.83
CA GLY A 102 -21.25 20.13 -0.21
C GLY A 102 -21.56 19.27 -1.44
N ASN A 103 -22.44 19.76 -2.30
CA ASN A 103 -22.75 19.08 -3.55
C ASN A 103 -21.58 19.21 -4.54
N ILE A 104 -21.46 18.25 -5.45
CA ILE A 104 -20.45 18.27 -6.53
C ILE A 104 -21.19 18.22 -7.87
N ASP A 105 -20.95 19.21 -8.73
CA ASP A 105 -21.50 19.33 -10.08
C ASP A 105 -20.36 19.54 -11.08
N LEU A 106 -20.11 18.54 -11.94
CA LEU A 106 -19.10 18.59 -12.99
C LEU A 106 -19.77 18.54 -14.36
N ASN A 107 -19.74 19.64 -15.11
CA ASN A 107 -20.49 19.80 -16.35
C ASN A 107 -19.58 20.22 -17.51
N SER A 108 -19.33 19.29 -18.42
CA SER A 108 -18.65 19.54 -19.70
C SER A 108 -19.68 19.54 -20.82
N LYS A 109 -19.79 20.65 -21.56
CA LYS A 109 -20.83 20.83 -22.59
C LYS A 109 -20.54 20.11 -23.91
N THR A 110 -19.27 19.88 -24.27
CA THR A 110 -18.88 19.22 -25.54
C THR A 110 -17.74 18.20 -25.43
N GLY A 111 -17.08 18.06 -24.28
CA GLY A 111 -16.02 17.08 -24.03
C GLY A 111 -16.31 16.14 -22.86
N GLU A 112 -15.31 15.36 -22.47
CA GLU A 112 -15.37 14.41 -21.34
C GLU A 112 -15.03 15.08 -19.99
N VAL A 113 -15.39 14.42 -18.88
CA VAL A 113 -15.03 14.80 -17.51
C VAL A 113 -14.06 13.77 -16.91
N ASN A 114 -12.78 14.00 -17.13
CA ASN A 114 -11.68 13.19 -16.61
C ASN A 114 -11.33 13.64 -15.19
N THR A 115 -11.75 12.87 -14.19
CA THR A 115 -11.53 13.15 -12.76
C THR A 115 -10.86 11.97 -12.05
N GLY A 116 -10.11 12.26 -10.98
CA GLY A 116 -9.75 11.27 -9.97
C GLY A 116 -10.96 10.85 -9.12
N THR A 117 -10.72 10.38 -7.90
CA THR A 117 -11.80 10.04 -6.97
C THR A 117 -12.66 11.27 -6.68
N VAL A 118 -13.97 11.14 -6.89
CA VAL A 118 -14.97 12.13 -6.46
C VAL A 118 -15.58 11.67 -5.15
N LEU A 119 -15.39 12.43 -4.08
CA LEU A 119 -15.82 12.12 -2.73
C LEU A 119 -16.64 13.27 -2.15
N THR A 120 -17.90 13.02 -1.84
CA THR A 120 -18.71 13.91 -1.00
C THR A 120 -19.50 13.13 0.03
N ASN A 121 -19.67 13.70 1.22
CA ASN A 121 -20.69 13.28 2.19
C ASN A 121 -21.87 14.28 2.23
N GLY A 122 -22.13 14.96 1.11
CA GLY A 122 -23.32 15.77 0.82
C GLY A 122 -24.43 14.96 0.13
N GLU A 123 -25.51 15.65 -0.29
CA GLU A 123 -26.73 15.00 -0.79
C GLU A 123 -26.74 14.75 -2.30
N GLN A 124 -25.98 15.52 -3.10
CA GLN A 124 -25.99 15.43 -4.56
C GLN A 124 -24.58 15.40 -5.17
N LEU A 125 -24.39 14.44 -6.08
CA LEU A 125 -23.29 14.35 -7.02
C LEU A 125 -23.89 14.28 -8.43
N ASP A 126 -23.51 15.22 -9.30
CA ASP A 126 -23.88 15.25 -10.71
C ASP A 126 -22.61 15.35 -11.57
N ILE A 127 -22.53 14.52 -12.61
CA ILE A 127 -21.45 14.54 -13.59
C ILE A 127 -22.12 14.40 -14.96
N SER A 128 -21.93 15.40 -15.79
CA SER A 128 -22.58 15.50 -17.11
C SER A 128 -21.57 15.79 -18.20
N GLU A 129 -21.63 14.97 -19.25
CA GLU A 129 -20.72 14.99 -20.39
C GLU A 129 -21.51 15.25 -21.67
N GLY A 130 -20.99 16.15 -22.51
CA GLY A 130 -21.53 16.41 -23.83
C GLY A 130 -21.03 15.40 -24.84
N SER A 131 -21.92 14.79 -25.61
CA SER A 131 -21.52 13.97 -26.76
C SER A 131 -20.68 14.80 -27.73
N ALA A 132 -19.42 14.40 -27.93
CA ALA A 132 -18.49 15.07 -28.84
C ALA A 132 -19.08 15.17 -30.26
N ILE A 133 -19.47 16.38 -30.64
CA ILE A 133 -19.87 16.69 -32.02
C ILE A 133 -18.57 16.78 -32.83
N ALA A 134 -18.39 15.89 -33.80
CA ALA A 134 -17.25 15.96 -34.72
C ALA A 134 -17.15 17.38 -35.33
N PRO A 135 -15.94 17.97 -35.43
CA PRO A 135 -15.79 19.39 -35.70
C PRO A 135 -16.35 19.76 -37.06
N THR A 136 -17.52 20.40 -37.07
CA THR A 136 -18.08 21.07 -38.23
C THR A 136 -17.50 22.47 -38.35
N GLU A 137 -17.28 22.89 -39.60
CA GLU A 137 -16.52 24.08 -40.00
C GLU A 137 -17.02 25.39 -39.36
N GLU A 138 -16.13 26.40 -39.29
CA GLU A 138 -16.45 27.72 -38.75
C GLU A 138 -17.71 28.33 -39.42
N PRO A 139 -18.66 28.89 -38.64
CA PRO A 139 -19.87 29.50 -39.19
C PRO A 139 -19.59 30.93 -39.69
N ASP A 140 -19.04 31.04 -40.89
CA ASP A 140 -19.01 32.30 -41.61
C ASP A 140 -20.38 32.57 -42.29
N ALA A 141 -20.92 33.77 -42.07
CA ALA A 141 -22.08 34.38 -42.76
C ALA A 141 -23.49 33.70 -42.74
N PHE A 142 -24.42 34.40 -42.05
CA PHE A 142 -25.83 34.66 -42.42
C PHE A 142 -26.43 33.98 -43.67
N VAL A 143 -27.59 33.31 -43.52
CA VAL A 143 -28.87 33.56 -44.25
C VAL A 143 -30.02 32.69 -43.67
N VAL A 144 -31.23 33.26 -43.60
CA VAL A 144 -32.55 32.65 -43.21
C VAL A 144 -33.41 32.41 -44.48
N PRO A 145 -34.63 31.79 -44.51
CA PRO A 145 -35.44 31.11 -43.45
C PRO A 145 -36.32 29.87 -43.89
N TRP A 146 -37.15 29.36 -42.94
CA TRP A 146 -38.53 28.79 -43.11
C TRP A 146 -38.85 27.31 -43.56
N ILE A 147 -39.70 26.66 -42.73
CA ILE A 147 -41.01 25.96 -43.02
C ILE A 147 -41.14 24.41 -43.18
N GLU A 148 -42.26 23.93 -42.61
CA GLU A 148 -43.00 22.65 -42.69
C GLU A 148 -42.36 21.34 -42.18
N GLN A 149 -42.89 20.57 -41.20
CA GLN A 149 -44.24 20.15 -40.75
C GLN A 149 -44.68 18.77 -41.30
N SER A 150 -44.98 17.86 -40.34
CA SER A 150 -46.08 16.86 -40.35
C SER A 150 -45.76 15.33 -40.30
N ASN A 151 -46.33 14.71 -39.25
CA ASN A 151 -47.26 13.55 -39.29
C ASN A 151 -46.81 12.10 -39.59
N LEU A 152 -46.87 11.22 -38.56
CA LEU A 152 -47.94 10.24 -38.25
C LEU A 152 -47.47 8.94 -37.55
N LEU A 153 -48.40 8.37 -36.78
CA LEU A 153 -48.32 7.23 -35.82
C LEU A 153 -48.98 5.94 -36.42
N PRO A 154 -49.30 4.86 -35.66
CA PRO A 154 -48.48 3.91 -34.86
C PRO A 154 -48.91 2.41 -35.06
N GLN A 155 -48.77 1.55 -34.01
CA GLN A 155 -49.43 0.24 -33.70
C GLN A 155 -48.59 -1.06 -33.88
N THR A 156 -48.70 -2.16 -33.10
CA THR A 156 -49.36 -2.52 -31.79
C THR A 156 -48.77 -3.83 -31.20
N LEU A 157 -49.10 -4.18 -29.94
CA LEU A 157 -48.77 -5.44 -29.24
C LEU A 157 -49.66 -6.65 -29.64
N GLU A 158 -49.25 -7.90 -29.33
CA GLU A 158 -50.00 -8.81 -28.42
C GLU A 158 -49.28 -10.14 -28.05
N THR A 159 -49.78 -10.83 -27.02
CA THR A 159 -49.23 -12.02 -26.33
C THR A 159 -50.17 -13.24 -26.35
N GLN A 160 -49.69 -14.49 -26.21
CA GLN A 160 -50.44 -15.58 -25.51
C GLN A 160 -49.63 -16.85 -25.13
N GLN A 161 -50.18 -17.66 -24.21
CA GLN A 161 -49.61 -18.86 -23.57
C GLN A 161 -50.38 -20.17 -23.94
N ALA A 162 -49.77 -21.35 -23.70
CA ALA A 162 -50.30 -22.47 -22.88
C ALA A 162 -49.98 -23.91 -23.37
N GLY A 163 -49.81 -24.88 -22.44
CA GLY A 163 -50.19 -26.31 -22.65
C GLY A 163 -49.16 -27.41 -22.37
N ASN A 164 -49.46 -28.34 -21.45
CA ASN A 164 -48.65 -29.53 -21.06
C ASN A 164 -49.61 -30.59 -20.43
N PRO A 165 -49.51 -31.92 -20.72
CA PRO A 165 -48.65 -32.82 -19.92
C PRO A 165 -48.11 -34.10 -20.63
N ASN A 166 -47.04 -34.71 -20.09
CA ASN A 166 -47.03 -36.14 -19.66
C ASN A 166 -45.73 -36.55 -18.94
N ALA A 167 -45.80 -37.61 -18.12
CA ALA A 167 -44.76 -38.03 -17.18
C ALA A 167 -44.59 -39.56 -17.08
N THR A 168 -43.46 -40.01 -16.53
CA THR A 168 -43.28 -41.35 -15.92
C THR A 168 -42.35 -41.28 -14.70
N GLN A 169 -42.62 -42.12 -13.71
CA GLN A 169 -41.93 -42.19 -12.41
C GLN A 169 -40.91 -43.33 -12.38
N GLU A 170 -39.94 -43.25 -11.46
CA GLU A 170 -39.48 -44.43 -10.70
C GLU A 170 -39.05 -44.02 -9.28
N LEU A 171 -39.24 -44.90 -8.29
CA LEU A 171 -39.07 -44.63 -6.85
C LEU A 171 -38.52 -45.85 -6.09
N ASN A 172 -37.41 -45.65 -5.37
CA ASN A 172 -37.00 -46.34 -4.13
C ASN A 172 -36.72 -47.87 -4.16
N PRO A 173 -35.78 -48.36 -3.31
CA PRO A 173 -36.11 -48.59 -1.90
C PRO A 173 -35.12 -48.03 -0.87
N VAL A 174 -35.65 -47.81 0.33
CA VAL A 174 -34.95 -47.38 1.55
C VAL A 174 -34.21 -48.56 2.19
N LEU A 175 -32.99 -48.34 2.67
CA LEU A 175 -32.30 -49.24 3.61
C LEU A 175 -32.19 -48.58 4.99
N THR A 176 -32.73 -49.26 6.00
CA THR A 176 -32.64 -48.91 7.42
C THR A 176 -31.25 -49.21 7.98
N VAL A 177 -30.71 -48.31 8.80
CA VAL A 177 -29.43 -48.50 9.51
C VAL A 177 -29.65 -48.53 11.02
N ASP A 178 -28.97 -49.47 11.68
CA ASP A 178 -29.01 -49.82 13.09
C ASP A 178 -28.17 -48.83 13.95
N PRO A 179 -28.67 -48.29 15.09
CA PRO A 179 -27.93 -47.30 15.87
C PRO A 179 -26.94 -47.94 16.86
N GLY A 180 -25.68 -48.10 16.44
CA GLY A 180 -24.69 -48.86 17.23
C GLY A 180 -23.22 -48.52 17.02
N ILE A 181 -22.83 -47.25 16.86
CA ILE A 181 -21.40 -46.84 16.88
C ILE A 181 -21.16 -45.76 17.95
N ASN A 182 -20.09 -45.97 18.72
CA ASN A 182 -19.85 -45.33 20.01
C ASN A 182 -19.22 -43.93 19.90
N ILE A 183 -20.05 -42.88 19.98
CA ILE A 183 -19.64 -41.47 19.95
C ILE A 183 -18.60 -41.12 21.05
N ALA A 184 -18.59 -41.85 22.18
CA ALA A 184 -17.63 -41.59 23.26
C ALA A 184 -16.18 -41.92 22.87
N GLN A 185 -15.94 -42.77 21.87
CA GLN A 185 -14.60 -43.17 21.46
C GLN A 185 -13.97 -42.17 20.48
N GLN A 186 -14.76 -41.58 19.57
CA GLN A 186 -14.33 -40.44 18.75
C GLN A 186 -14.09 -39.18 19.59
N ASN A 187 -14.90 -38.94 20.64
CA ASN A 187 -14.68 -37.81 21.54
C ASN A 187 -13.37 -37.92 22.35
N LEU A 188 -12.86 -39.13 22.60
CA LEU A 188 -11.61 -39.30 23.36
C LEU A 188 -10.37 -38.95 22.50
N GLU A 189 -10.38 -39.30 21.21
CA GLU A 189 -9.32 -38.88 20.28
C GLU A 189 -9.37 -37.37 20.01
N MET A 190 -10.58 -36.80 19.91
CA MET A 190 -10.76 -35.35 19.77
C MET A 190 -10.30 -34.57 21.01
N GLN A 191 -10.58 -35.05 22.22
CA GLN A 191 -10.12 -34.43 23.47
C GLN A 191 -8.61 -34.53 23.70
N GLN A 192 -7.93 -35.53 23.14
CA GLN A 192 -6.46 -35.61 23.23
C GLN A 192 -5.75 -34.64 22.27
N VAL A 193 -6.34 -34.36 21.09
CA VAL A 193 -5.87 -33.31 20.18
C VAL A 193 -6.10 -31.91 20.76
N LEU A 194 -7.24 -31.68 21.43
CA LEU A 194 -7.58 -30.41 22.09
C LEU A 194 -6.74 -30.06 23.34
N SER A 195 -5.70 -30.84 23.65
CA SER A 195 -4.75 -30.52 24.73
C SER A 195 -3.48 -29.77 24.27
N ARG A 196 -3.37 -29.44 22.98
CA ARG A 196 -2.15 -28.84 22.37
C ARG A 196 -2.39 -27.79 21.27
N THR A 197 -3.34 -26.88 21.44
CA THR A 197 -3.41 -25.62 20.67
C THR A 197 -4.04 -24.53 21.54
N GLY A 198 -3.59 -23.29 21.41
CA GLY A 198 -4.03 -22.18 22.27
C GLY A 198 -5.47 -21.74 21.99
N ASP A 199 -6.29 -21.72 23.05
CA ASP A 199 -7.67 -21.25 22.98
C ASP A 199 -7.77 -19.72 23.03
N SER A 200 -8.18 -19.12 21.90
CA SER A 200 -8.82 -17.79 21.85
C SER A 200 -9.89 -17.71 20.74
N LEU A 201 -9.74 -18.51 19.66
CA LEU A 201 -10.59 -18.45 18.48
C LEU A 201 -11.91 -19.27 18.55
N ALA A 202 -12.08 -20.11 19.58
CA ALA A 202 -13.32 -20.85 19.79
C ALA A 202 -14.48 -19.97 20.28
N ILE A 203 -14.19 -18.84 20.95
CA ILE A 203 -15.23 -17.95 21.49
C ILE A 203 -15.79 -17.05 20.38
N THR A 204 -14.94 -16.47 19.54
CA THR A 204 -15.35 -15.56 18.46
C THR A 204 -16.25 -16.25 17.41
N SER A 205 -15.98 -17.51 17.07
CA SER A 205 -16.84 -18.27 16.15
C SER A 205 -18.18 -18.69 16.76
N MET A 206 -18.28 -18.81 18.09
CA MET A 206 -19.55 -19.09 18.78
C MET A 206 -20.43 -17.85 18.96
N VAL A 207 -19.85 -16.64 19.00
CA VAL A 207 -20.59 -15.37 19.07
C VAL A 207 -21.23 -15.01 17.72
N ASN A 208 -20.54 -15.28 16.60
CA ASN A 208 -21.04 -14.95 15.25
C ASN A 208 -22.08 -15.93 14.68
N SER A 209 -22.57 -16.90 15.48
CA SER A 209 -23.70 -17.77 15.09
C SER A 209 -24.81 -17.71 16.14
N ASP A 210 -25.95 -17.09 15.80
CA ASP A 210 -27.12 -16.85 16.67
C ASP A 210 -27.71 -18.13 17.28
N ARG A 211 -27.10 -18.67 18.34
CA ARG A 211 -27.60 -19.89 19.03
C ARG A 211 -27.55 -19.93 20.54
N ILE A 212 -26.96 -18.94 21.23
CA ILE A 212 -27.07 -18.85 22.70
C ILE A 212 -27.35 -17.39 23.09
N GLY A 213 -28.59 -17.10 23.50
CA GLY A 213 -28.96 -15.79 24.03
C GLY A 213 -28.26 -15.47 25.36
N LEU A 214 -28.09 -14.18 25.65
CA LEU A 214 -27.34 -13.60 26.79
C LEU A 214 -27.53 -14.26 28.17
N GLN A 215 -28.67 -14.91 28.43
CA GLN A 215 -28.93 -15.64 29.68
C GLN A 215 -28.11 -16.93 29.84
N GLY A 216 -27.57 -17.50 28.76
CA GLY A 216 -26.74 -18.71 28.80
C GLY A 216 -25.32 -18.47 29.32
N LEU A 217 -24.76 -17.27 29.07
CA LEU A 217 -23.37 -16.93 29.44
C LEU A 217 -23.22 -16.59 30.93
N GLN A 218 -24.23 -16.00 31.56
CA GLN A 218 -24.16 -15.56 32.96
C GLN A 218 -24.03 -16.71 33.97
N ASN A 219 -24.42 -17.93 33.60
CA ASN A 219 -24.40 -19.12 34.47
C ASN A 219 -23.15 -20.00 34.29
N ASN A 220 -22.16 -19.59 33.49
CA ASN A 220 -20.92 -20.35 33.30
C ASN A 220 -19.94 -20.09 34.46
N SER A 221 -19.79 -21.06 35.35
CA SER A 221 -18.94 -20.98 36.55
C SER A 221 -17.45 -20.77 36.23
N THR A 222 -16.96 -21.29 35.10
CA THR A 222 -15.57 -21.12 34.66
C THR A 222 -15.33 -19.67 34.22
N LEU A 223 -16.26 -19.09 33.47
CA LEU A 223 -16.19 -17.70 33.01
C LEU A 223 -16.21 -16.72 34.20
N ASN A 224 -17.11 -16.94 35.17
CA ASN A 224 -17.18 -16.13 36.40
C ASN A 224 -15.90 -16.24 37.26
N SER A 225 -15.23 -17.39 37.24
CA SER A 225 -13.96 -17.60 37.94
C SER A 225 -12.79 -16.88 37.25
N MET A 226 -12.77 -16.86 35.92
CA MET A 226 -11.78 -16.13 35.12
C MET A 226 -11.93 -14.61 35.26
N MET A 227 -13.16 -14.08 35.22
CA MET A 227 -13.41 -12.65 35.40
C MET A 227 -12.96 -12.13 36.78
N GLN A 228 -13.17 -12.90 37.86
CA GLN A 228 -12.67 -12.54 39.19
C GLN A 228 -11.13 -12.55 39.28
N ALA A 229 -10.45 -13.41 38.52
CA ALA A 229 -8.98 -13.47 38.50
C ALA A 229 -8.33 -12.26 37.81
N ILE A 230 -9.06 -11.54 36.95
CA ILE A 230 -8.59 -10.35 36.21
C ILE A 230 -9.32 -9.05 36.62
N GLY A 231 -10.15 -9.09 37.67
CA GLY A 231 -10.77 -7.90 38.28
C GLY A 231 -11.95 -7.29 37.52
N ILE A 232 -12.54 -7.99 36.55
CA ILE A 232 -13.69 -7.50 35.77
C ILE A 232 -15.00 -7.93 36.44
N SER A 233 -15.88 -6.97 36.73
CA SER A 233 -17.07 -7.19 37.58
C SER A 233 -18.41 -7.29 36.84
N ASP A 234 -18.50 -6.90 35.56
CA ASP A 234 -19.74 -6.99 34.78
C ASP A 234 -19.43 -7.29 33.30
N LEU A 235 -20.14 -8.26 32.72
CA LEU A 235 -20.00 -8.66 31.32
C LEU A 235 -20.44 -7.54 30.36
N LYS A 236 -21.32 -6.64 30.83
CA LYS A 236 -21.89 -5.56 30.02
C LYS A 236 -20.86 -4.51 29.58
N SER A 237 -19.76 -4.34 30.33
CA SER A 237 -18.70 -3.39 29.96
C SER A 237 -17.81 -3.87 28.81
N VAL A 238 -17.88 -5.16 28.43
CA VAL A 238 -17.04 -5.75 27.36
C VAL A 238 -17.75 -5.66 26.01
N THR A 239 -19.08 -5.76 25.96
CA THR A 239 -19.83 -5.67 24.70
C THR A 239 -19.83 -4.27 24.09
N ASP A 240 -19.69 -3.23 24.90
CA ASP A 240 -19.66 -1.83 24.42
C ASP A 240 -18.26 -1.40 23.91
N SER A 241 -17.24 -2.28 23.95
CA SER A 241 -15.84 -1.93 23.64
C SER A 241 -15.27 -2.58 22.36
N ILE A 242 -16.07 -3.26 21.54
CA ILE A 242 -15.60 -4.08 20.41
C ILE A 242 -15.67 -3.35 19.04
N SER A 243 -16.11 -2.08 19.01
CA SER A 243 -16.24 -1.30 17.76
C SER A 243 -15.19 -0.19 17.57
N ASP A 244 -14.03 -0.26 18.22
CA ASP A 244 -13.09 0.87 18.27
C ASP A 244 -11.61 0.45 18.21
N ARG A 245 -10.77 1.29 17.57
CA ARG A 245 -9.32 1.10 17.34
C ARG A 245 -8.47 1.19 18.62
N THR A 246 -9.12 1.27 19.78
CA THR A 246 -8.49 1.44 21.09
C THR A 246 -7.86 0.16 21.65
N SER A 247 -8.29 -1.04 21.23
CA SER A 247 -7.80 -2.32 21.77
C SER A 247 -6.30 -2.56 21.52
N THR A 248 -5.84 -2.51 20.26
CA THR A 248 -4.44 -2.73 19.88
C THR A 248 -3.52 -1.68 20.50
N THR A 249 -3.94 -0.41 20.47
CA THR A 249 -3.19 0.69 21.11
C THR A 249 -3.09 0.48 22.62
N GLN A 250 -4.16 0.03 23.29
CA GLN A 250 -4.14 -0.29 24.72
C GLN A 250 -3.29 -1.51 25.04
N GLN A 251 -3.28 -2.55 24.20
CA GLN A 251 -2.42 -3.73 24.37
C GLN A 251 -0.93 -3.36 24.26
N ILE A 252 -0.57 -2.55 23.25
CA ILE A 252 0.80 -2.04 23.10
C ILE A 252 1.16 -1.16 24.31
N LEU A 253 0.30 -0.22 24.72
CA LEU A 253 0.51 0.58 25.93
C LEU A 253 0.63 -0.26 27.20
N GLN A 254 -0.12 -1.36 27.35
CA GLN A 254 -0.02 -2.28 28.48
C GLN A 254 1.32 -3.02 28.48
N ALA A 255 1.76 -3.54 27.33
CA ALA A 255 3.06 -4.19 27.18
C ALA A 255 4.22 -3.22 27.49
N LEU A 256 4.14 -1.99 26.99
CA LEU A 256 5.11 -0.93 27.27
C LEU A 256 5.11 -0.54 28.75
N ASN A 257 3.95 -0.40 29.39
CA ASN A 257 3.86 -0.11 30.83
C ASN A 257 4.36 -1.27 31.72
N ALA A 258 4.12 -2.53 31.32
CA ALA A 258 4.72 -3.70 31.96
C ALA A 258 6.26 -3.64 31.88
N PHE A 259 6.81 -3.25 30.73
CA PHE A 259 8.26 -3.10 30.54
C PHE A 259 8.91 -2.06 31.49
N HIS A 260 8.22 -0.97 31.83
CA HIS A 260 8.75 0.05 32.75
C HIS A 260 8.81 -0.38 34.23
N SER A 261 8.02 -1.37 34.65
CA SER A 261 7.59 -1.50 36.05
C SER A 261 8.35 -2.55 36.88
N SER A 262 9.41 -3.16 36.36
CA SER A 262 10.14 -4.28 36.99
C SER A 262 11.60 -3.94 37.35
N PRO A 263 11.92 -3.61 38.62
CA PRO A 263 13.29 -3.35 39.09
C PRO A 263 14.09 -4.61 39.48
N LEU A 264 13.50 -5.81 39.33
CA LEU A 264 14.09 -7.09 39.74
C LEU A 264 13.88 -8.14 38.65
N GLY A 265 14.96 -8.77 38.21
CA GLY A 265 14.90 -9.76 37.13
C GLY A 265 14.20 -11.06 37.53
N ILE A 266 13.04 -11.33 36.93
CA ILE A 266 12.69 -12.57 36.19
C ILE A 266 11.24 -12.46 35.66
N SER A 267 11.08 -12.63 34.34
CA SER A 267 9.88 -13.12 33.64
C SER A 267 8.49 -12.62 34.08
N SER A 268 8.07 -11.46 33.56
CA SER A 268 6.65 -11.11 33.46
C SER A 268 6.35 -10.36 32.15
N GLY A 269 5.92 -11.11 31.13
CA GLY A 269 5.52 -10.56 29.81
C GLY A 269 6.69 -10.01 29.00
N ASP A 270 7.19 -10.80 28.06
CA ASP A 270 8.19 -10.31 27.12
C ASP A 270 7.57 -9.24 26.20
N ALA A 271 8.07 -8.00 26.30
CA ALA A 271 7.56 -6.87 25.52
C ALA A 271 7.73 -7.07 24.01
N VAL A 272 8.74 -7.83 23.59
CA VAL A 272 8.92 -8.25 22.19
C VAL A 272 7.76 -9.17 21.77
N ALA A 273 7.51 -10.25 22.51
CA ALA A 273 6.38 -11.16 22.23
C ALA A 273 5.03 -10.44 22.15
N ALA A 274 4.80 -9.41 22.97
CA ALA A 274 3.56 -8.62 22.92
C ALA A 274 3.46 -7.74 21.66
N LEU A 275 4.56 -7.13 21.22
CA LEU A 275 4.62 -6.38 19.95
C LEU A 275 4.48 -7.30 18.73
N GLU A 276 5.15 -8.44 18.75
CA GLU A 276 5.04 -9.49 17.72
C GLU A 276 3.59 -9.95 17.62
N GLN A 277 2.95 -10.37 18.71
CA GLN A 277 1.55 -10.78 18.73
C GLN A 277 0.61 -9.66 18.23
N SER A 278 0.83 -8.42 18.68
CA SER A 278 0.01 -7.27 18.27
C SER A 278 0.09 -6.99 16.76
N ARG A 279 1.24 -7.25 16.13
CA ARG A 279 1.38 -7.15 14.66
C ARG A 279 0.76 -8.37 13.99
N ASP A 280 1.01 -9.56 14.49
CA ASP A 280 0.48 -10.81 13.94
C ASP A 280 -1.06 -10.80 13.87
N ASP A 281 -1.71 -10.27 14.90
CA ASP A 281 -3.16 -10.10 14.95
C ASP A 281 -3.64 -9.07 13.90
N GLU A 282 -2.97 -7.92 13.78
CA GLU A 282 -3.29 -6.87 12.79
C GLU A 282 -3.21 -7.36 11.33
N TYR A 283 -2.14 -8.09 10.98
CA TYR A 283 -2.02 -8.69 9.64
C TYR A 283 -3.00 -9.85 9.43
N SER A 284 -3.24 -10.66 10.46
CA SER A 284 -4.19 -11.79 10.37
C SER A 284 -5.64 -11.32 10.20
N GLU A 285 -6.02 -10.22 10.84
CA GLU A 285 -7.33 -9.57 10.67
C GLU A 285 -7.48 -9.02 9.24
N TYR A 286 -6.50 -8.25 8.75
CA TYR A 286 -6.58 -7.61 7.43
C TYR A 286 -6.68 -8.60 6.26
N PHE A 287 -5.95 -9.72 6.30
CA PHE A 287 -6.03 -10.77 5.28
C PHE A 287 -7.04 -11.89 5.61
N GLY A 288 -7.80 -11.79 6.71
CA GLY A 288 -8.76 -12.81 7.15
C GLY A 288 -8.16 -14.21 7.35
N THR A 289 -6.86 -14.29 7.61
CA THR A 289 -6.07 -15.54 7.62
C THR A 289 -5.15 -15.55 8.84
N ASN A 290 -5.23 -16.57 9.69
CA ASN A 290 -4.30 -16.72 10.80
C ASN A 290 -2.93 -17.17 10.29
N PHE A 291 -1.93 -16.28 10.37
CA PHE A 291 -0.53 -16.58 10.05
C PHE A 291 0.30 -16.99 11.27
N SER A 292 -0.21 -16.75 12.48
CA SER A 292 0.45 -16.86 13.79
C SER A 292 0.69 -18.32 14.21
N GLN A 293 1.60 -19.00 13.52
CA GLN A 293 1.99 -20.39 13.82
C GLN A 293 3.24 -20.50 14.73
N ARG A 294 3.97 -19.40 14.93
CA ARG A 294 5.20 -19.34 15.72
C ARG A 294 5.13 -18.20 16.75
N LEU A 295 5.19 -18.55 18.02
CA LEU A 295 5.43 -17.59 19.10
C LEU A 295 6.87 -17.10 19.04
N MET A 296 7.07 -15.83 18.71
CA MET A 296 8.35 -15.15 18.89
C MET A 296 8.41 -14.49 20.26
N ASN A 297 9.60 -14.51 20.86
CA ASN A 297 9.92 -13.82 22.10
C ASN A 297 11.41 -13.43 22.10
N SER A 298 11.84 -12.63 23.07
CA SER A 298 13.23 -12.18 23.21
C SER A 298 14.27 -13.30 23.12
N ALA A 299 13.99 -14.50 23.65
CA ALA A 299 14.93 -15.62 23.56
C ALA A 299 14.98 -16.21 22.14
N SER A 300 13.83 -16.52 21.52
CA SER A 300 13.81 -17.05 20.15
C SER A 300 14.23 -16.02 19.09
N LEU A 301 14.00 -14.73 19.34
CA LEU A 301 14.50 -13.63 18.52
C LEU A 301 16.02 -13.53 18.63
N LYS A 302 16.57 -13.55 19.85
CA LYS A 302 18.02 -13.59 20.07
C LYS A 302 18.65 -14.77 19.34
N ASP A 303 18.09 -15.98 19.50
CA ASP A 303 18.61 -17.19 18.87
C ASP A 303 18.56 -17.09 17.33
N ALA A 304 17.51 -16.51 16.77
CA ALA A 304 17.42 -16.23 15.33
C ALA A 304 18.50 -15.25 14.86
N LEU A 305 18.69 -14.12 15.56
CA LEU A 305 19.70 -13.10 15.24
C LEU A 305 21.14 -13.67 15.36
N VAL A 306 21.44 -14.39 16.45
CA VAL A 306 22.73 -15.07 16.65
C VAL A 306 23.01 -16.09 15.54
N LYS A 307 22.00 -16.88 15.15
CA LYS A 307 22.13 -17.88 14.10
C LYS A 307 22.42 -17.22 12.74
N ILE A 308 21.63 -16.23 12.32
CA ILE A 308 21.82 -15.61 11.01
C ILE A 308 23.12 -14.80 10.93
N THR A 309 23.55 -14.19 12.03
CA THR A 309 24.89 -13.60 12.16
C THR A 309 25.99 -14.63 11.88
N ALA A 310 25.87 -15.85 12.43
CA ALA A 310 26.85 -16.91 12.19
C ALA A 310 26.82 -17.47 10.75
N GLU A 311 25.64 -17.52 10.12
CA GLU A 311 25.46 -18.03 8.74
C GLU A 311 25.91 -17.01 7.67
N THR A 312 25.71 -15.71 7.90
CA THR A 312 25.99 -14.65 6.90
C THR A 312 27.25 -13.84 7.19
N GLY A 313 27.56 -13.59 8.47
CA GLY A 313 28.58 -12.63 8.92
C GLY A 313 28.07 -11.19 9.06
N TYR A 314 26.78 -10.92 8.81
CA TYR A 314 26.16 -9.61 9.02
C TYR A 314 25.65 -9.50 10.46
N GLN A 315 25.49 -8.27 10.95
CA GLN A 315 25.02 -7.97 12.30
C GLN A 315 23.67 -7.27 12.23
N PHE A 316 22.68 -7.92 12.82
CA PHE A 316 21.27 -7.60 12.63
C PHE A 316 20.66 -6.99 13.87
N ALA A 317 19.84 -5.95 13.68
CA ALA A 317 18.94 -5.44 14.69
C ALA A 317 17.51 -5.36 14.18
N VAL A 318 16.55 -5.55 15.08
CA VAL A 318 15.13 -5.26 14.84
C VAL A 318 14.78 -3.97 15.55
N ILE A 319 14.09 -3.07 14.85
CA ILE A 319 13.58 -1.81 15.39
C ILE A 319 12.06 -1.85 15.28
N TYR A 320 11.40 -1.94 16.42
CA TYR A 320 9.94 -1.78 16.53
C TYR A 320 9.63 -0.31 16.73
N ILE A 321 8.80 0.25 15.86
CA ILE A 321 8.43 1.67 15.84
C ILE A 321 6.92 1.79 16.09
N THR A 322 6.55 2.48 17.17
CA THR A 322 5.15 2.70 17.58
C THR A 322 4.85 4.19 17.69
N ALA A 323 3.88 4.67 16.91
CA ALA A 323 3.47 6.08 16.89
C ALA A 323 2.25 6.30 17.81
N LEU A 324 2.51 6.56 19.10
CA LEU A 324 1.46 6.78 20.10
C LEU A 324 0.93 8.23 20.06
N PRO A 325 -0.29 8.48 20.57
CA PRO A 325 -0.89 9.83 20.55
C PRO A 325 -0.03 10.91 21.22
N SER A 326 0.75 10.57 22.25
CA SER A 326 1.55 11.53 23.03
C SER A 326 3.05 11.51 22.74
N GLN A 327 3.57 10.49 22.04
CA GLN A 327 5.01 10.29 21.83
C GLN A 327 5.29 9.22 20.78
N LEU A 328 6.50 9.22 20.23
CA LEU A 328 7.04 8.10 19.47
C LEU A 328 7.79 7.17 20.42
N GLU A 329 7.67 5.85 20.18
CA GLU A 329 8.46 4.84 20.87
C GLU A 329 9.25 3.96 19.92
N LEU A 330 10.51 3.71 20.29
CA LEU A 330 11.42 2.80 19.61
C LEU A 330 11.80 1.69 20.59
N ILE A 331 11.71 0.43 20.15
CA ILE A 331 12.36 -0.69 20.81
C ILE A 331 13.36 -1.30 19.84
N LEU A 332 14.65 -1.11 20.15
CA LEU A 332 15.77 -1.74 19.48
C LEU A 332 16.04 -3.10 20.13
N PHE A 333 16.17 -4.15 19.31
CA PHE A 333 16.52 -5.49 19.76
C PHE A 333 17.71 -6.03 18.96
N THR A 334 18.70 -6.61 19.63
CA THR A 334 19.93 -7.14 19.01
C THR A 334 20.23 -8.57 19.48
N ALA A 335 21.31 -9.16 18.96
CA ALA A 335 21.82 -10.46 19.40
C ALA A 335 22.30 -10.51 20.88
N ASP A 336 22.39 -9.37 21.58
CA ASP A 336 22.58 -9.34 23.03
C ASP A 336 21.38 -9.93 23.80
N GLY A 337 20.18 -9.84 23.22
CA GLY A 337 18.92 -10.33 23.78
C GLY A 337 18.32 -9.42 24.85
N GLN A 338 18.67 -8.14 24.91
CA GLN A 338 18.06 -7.18 25.83
C GLN A 338 17.44 -6.00 25.04
N PRO A 339 16.11 -5.80 25.08
CA PRO A 339 15.47 -4.71 24.36
C PRO A 339 15.89 -3.35 24.93
N ILE A 340 16.39 -2.47 24.07
CA ILE A 340 16.71 -1.08 24.38
C ILE A 340 15.53 -0.21 23.94
N ARG A 341 14.82 0.38 24.90
CA ARG A 341 13.68 1.27 24.64
C ARG A 341 14.12 2.74 24.64
N LYS A 342 13.63 3.51 23.66
CA LYS A 342 13.70 4.98 23.62
C LYS A 342 12.30 5.57 23.50
N THR A 343 12.10 6.75 24.07
CA THR A 343 10.86 7.53 23.97
C THR A 343 11.22 8.91 23.44
N ILE A 344 10.43 9.40 22.49
CA ILE A 344 10.61 10.69 21.84
C ILE A 344 9.30 11.48 22.00
N PRO A 345 9.13 12.24 23.09
CA PRO A 345 7.95 13.08 23.33
C PRO A 345 7.76 14.19 22.30
N GLU A 346 8.81 14.56 21.58
CA GLU A 346 8.82 15.60 20.54
C GLU A 346 8.26 15.11 19.19
N ALA A 347 7.80 13.85 19.12
CA ALA A 347 7.23 13.21 17.93
C ALA A 347 5.91 12.44 18.24
N PRO A 348 4.87 13.11 18.77
CA PRO A 348 3.55 12.49 18.90
C PRO A 348 2.99 12.10 17.51
N ARG A 349 2.10 11.09 17.46
CA ARG A 349 1.59 10.51 16.19
C ARG A 349 1.21 11.55 15.13
N GLU A 350 0.43 12.56 15.50
CA GLU A 350 -0.04 13.61 14.58
C GLU A 350 1.13 14.34 13.91
N GLN A 351 2.06 14.88 14.70
CA GLN A 351 3.23 15.60 14.21
C GLN A 351 4.20 14.70 13.44
N LEU A 352 4.37 13.44 13.88
CA LEU A 352 5.18 12.46 13.17
C LEU A 352 4.61 12.19 11.77
N LEU A 353 3.31 11.90 11.66
CA LEU A 353 2.66 11.62 10.39
C LEU A 353 2.60 12.86 9.47
N GLU A 354 2.49 14.07 10.01
CA GLU A 354 2.62 15.31 9.23
C GLU A 354 3.97 15.37 8.50
N VAL A 355 5.08 15.14 9.21
CA VAL A 355 6.43 15.18 8.62
C VAL A 355 6.67 14.00 7.66
N VAL A 356 6.12 12.81 7.95
CA VAL A 356 6.14 11.66 7.03
C VAL A 356 5.42 12.00 5.72
N ASN A 357 4.25 12.63 5.79
CA ASN A 357 3.49 13.04 4.60
C ASN A 357 4.20 14.13 3.80
N GLN A 358 4.82 15.11 4.47
CA GLN A 358 5.69 16.10 3.82
C GLN A 358 6.85 15.40 3.07
N PHE A 359 7.57 14.49 3.74
CA PHE A 359 8.69 13.77 3.16
C PHE A 359 8.30 12.93 1.94
N ARG A 360 7.20 12.17 2.04
CA ARG A 360 6.64 11.39 0.91
C ARG A 360 6.22 12.30 -0.25
N GLY A 361 5.49 13.38 0.01
CA GLY A 361 5.04 14.33 -1.02
C GLY A 361 6.19 15.02 -1.76
N GLU A 362 7.34 15.21 -1.11
CA GLU A 362 8.54 15.73 -1.74
C GLU A 362 9.30 14.67 -2.57
N LEU A 363 9.43 13.44 -2.06
CA LEU A 363 10.18 12.38 -2.75
C LEU A 363 9.43 11.70 -3.89
N THR A 364 8.11 11.74 -3.90
CA THR A 364 7.26 11.06 -4.91
C THR A 364 6.95 11.93 -6.12
N ASN A 365 7.19 13.24 -6.03
CA ASN A 365 6.81 14.20 -7.05
C ASN A 365 7.86 14.23 -8.20
N PRO A 366 7.55 13.75 -9.41
CA PRO A 366 8.51 13.71 -10.52
C PRO A 366 8.91 15.09 -11.04
N ARG A 367 8.22 16.17 -10.65
CA ARG A 367 8.66 17.55 -10.97
C ARG A 367 9.70 18.08 -9.98
N ARG A 368 9.98 17.35 -8.89
CA ARG A 368 10.89 17.76 -7.80
C ARG A 368 12.19 16.97 -7.72
N PHE A 369 12.51 16.04 -8.63
CA PHE A 369 13.78 15.28 -8.57
C PHE A 369 15.06 16.10 -8.76
N ASN A 370 14.95 17.41 -9.06
CA ASN A 370 16.07 18.36 -9.07
C ASN A 370 16.12 19.24 -7.79
N SER A 371 15.27 18.97 -6.79
CA SER A 371 15.21 19.66 -5.51
C SER A 371 16.02 18.92 -4.44
N GLN A 372 16.34 19.61 -3.35
CA GLN A 372 16.83 19.01 -2.10
C GLN A 372 15.91 19.34 -0.91
N SER A 373 14.69 19.83 -1.16
CA SER A 373 13.78 20.28 -0.11
C SER A 373 13.38 19.15 0.86
N TYR A 374 13.32 17.90 0.36
CA TYR A 374 13.13 16.67 1.15
C TYR A 374 14.15 16.48 2.27
N LEU A 375 15.34 17.12 2.22
CA LEU A 375 16.35 16.98 3.28
C LEU A 375 15.84 17.48 4.63
N LYS A 376 14.97 18.51 4.67
CA LYS A 376 14.44 19.04 5.93
C LYS A 376 13.58 18.00 6.65
N SER A 377 12.65 17.40 5.92
CA SER A 377 11.71 16.39 6.45
C SER A 377 12.45 15.06 6.72
N SER A 378 13.36 14.65 5.83
CA SER A 378 14.28 13.52 6.02
C SER A 378 15.12 13.60 7.30
N GLN A 379 15.79 14.74 7.55
CA GLN A 379 16.64 14.92 8.72
C GLN A 379 15.83 14.95 10.02
N GLN A 380 14.63 15.56 10.00
CA GLN A 380 13.73 15.55 11.16
C GLN A 380 13.31 14.12 11.52
N LEU A 381 12.98 13.29 10.52
CA LEU A 381 12.63 11.89 10.71
C LEU A 381 13.83 11.05 11.16
N TYR A 382 15.03 11.28 10.63
CA TYR A 382 16.26 10.64 11.12
C TYR A 382 16.50 10.94 12.61
N ASN A 383 16.33 12.21 13.02
CA ASN A 383 16.53 12.67 14.39
C ASN A 383 15.53 12.05 15.38
N TRP A 384 14.34 11.66 14.93
CA TRP A 384 13.35 10.97 15.76
C TRP A 384 13.48 9.44 15.73
N LEU A 385 13.81 8.84 14.57
CA LEU A 385 13.73 7.39 14.35
C LEU A 385 15.07 6.66 14.54
N ILE A 386 16.21 7.32 14.27
CA ILE A 386 17.54 6.68 14.23
C ILE A 386 18.51 7.30 15.22
N ALA A 387 18.61 8.63 15.28
CA ALA A 387 19.56 9.32 16.17
C ALA A 387 19.47 8.87 17.66
N PRO A 388 18.29 8.60 18.25
CA PRO A 388 18.18 8.16 19.66
C PRO A 388 18.79 6.78 19.94
N ILE A 389 19.00 5.95 18.91
CA ILE A 389 19.54 4.58 18.99
C ILE A 389 20.90 4.42 18.28
N ALA A 390 21.41 5.46 17.60
CA ALA A 390 22.60 5.37 16.75
C ALA A 390 23.86 4.88 17.49
N ALA A 391 24.08 5.34 18.73
CA ALA A 391 25.21 4.90 19.55
C ALA A 391 25.09 3.43 20.01
N ASP A 392 23.86 2.94 20.22
CA ASP A 392 23.60 1.54 20.57
C ASP A 392 23.84 0.62 19.36
N LEU A 393 23.44 1.05 18.16
CA LEU A 393 23.72 0.38 16.89
C LEU A 393 25.23 0.29 16.60
N GLU A 394 25.97 1.39 16.79
CA GLU A 394 27.43 1.44 16.63
C GLU A 394 28.14 0.52 17.64
N ALA A 395 27.75 0.58 18.92
CA ALA A 395 28.35 -0.24 19.98
C ALA A 395 28.12 -1.75 19.76
N ALA A 396 26.99 -2.14 19.17
CA ALA A 396 26.71 -3.52 18.78
C ALA A 396 27.27 -3.92 17.40
N GLY A 397 27.89 -2.99 16.67
CA GLY A 397 28.47 -3.24 15.34
C GLY A 397 27.45 -3.59 14.27
N ILE A 398 26.22 -3.10 14.40
CA ILE A 398 25.09 -3.43 13.51
C ILE A 398 25.35 -2.89 12.11
N ASN A 399 25.06 -3.71 11.09
CA ASN A 399 25.11 -3.31 9.69
C ASN A 399 23.83 -3.62 8.89
N THR A 400 22.86 -4.34 9.48
CA THR A 400 21.56 -4.63 8.88
C THR A 400 20.41 -4.31 9.84
N LEU A 401 19.43 -3.53 9.38
CA LEU A 401 18.27 -3.09 10.17
C LEU A 401 16.97 -3.66 9.60
N MET A 402 16.17 -4.28 10.47
CA MET A 402 14.81 -4.72 10.18
C MET A 402 13.80 -3.83 10.89
N PHE A 403 12.85 -3.24 10.16
CA PHE A 403 11.88 -2.30 10.70
C PHE A 403 10.49 -2.93 10.79
N SER A 404 9.96 -3.11 12.01
CA SER A 404 8.54 -3.39 12.25
C SER A 404 7.84 -2.09 12.62
N MET A 405 6.86 -1.68 11.80
CA MET A 405 6.31 -0.33 11.82
C MET A 405 4.79 -0.28 11.98
N ASP A 406 4.38 0.78 12.68
CA ASP A 406 2.98 1.12 12.87
C ASP A 406 2.30 1.68 11.61
N ALA A 407 0.96 1.65 11.61
CA ALA A 407 0.15 2.22 10.54
C ALA A 407 0.48 3.71 10.32
N GLY A 408 0.59 4.12 9.06
CA GLY A 408 1.04 5.45 8.63
C GLY A 408 2.55 5.54 8.40
N LEU A 409 3.36 4.61 8.95
CA LEU A 409 4.81 4.57 8.75
C LEU A 409 5.25 3.53 7.72
N ARG A 410 4.38 2.60 7.31
CA ARG A 410 4.76 1.42 6.50
C ARG A 410 5.09 1.73 5.05
N SER A 411 4.80 2.94 4.57
CA SER A 411 5.27 3.41 3.26
C SER A 411 6.33 4.52 3.36
N LEU A 412 7.06 4.59 4.49
CA LEU A 412 8.17 5.53 4.68
C LEU A 412 9.40 5.05 3.89
N PRO A 413 9.96 5.86 2.97
CA PRO A 413 11.24 5.53 2.31
C PRO A 413 12.43 5.68 3.28
N ILE A 414 12.58 4.69 4.17
CA ILE A 414 13.59 4.67 5.25
C ILE A 414 15.02 4.84 4.70
N ALA A 415 15.29 4.27 3.51
CA ALA A 415 16.58 4.40 2.83
C ALA A 415 17.02 5.87 2.64
N ALA A 416 16.07 6.78 2.46
CA ALA A 416 16.30 8.21 2.23
C ALA A 416 16.24 9.08 3.50
N LEU A 417 16.16 8.49 4.71
CA LEU A 417 16.45 9.21 5.94
C LEU A 417 17.92 9.66 5.94
N HIS A 418 18.20 10.88 6.37
CA HIS A 418 19.51 11.52 6.18
C HIS A 418 20.03 12.08 7.51
N ASP A 419 21.26 11.75 7.89
CA ASP A 419 21.82 12.13 9.20
C ASP A 419 22.35 13.56 9.28
N GLY A 420 22.51 14.20 8.12
CA GLY A 420 23.11 15.52 7.95
C GLY A 420 24.32 15.49 7.02
N GLU A 421 24.94 14.32 6.87
CA GLU A 421 26.11 14.08 6.02
C GLU A 421 25.83 13.04 4.92
N GLN A 422 25.06 11.99 5.22
CA GLN A 422 24.78 10.86 4.32
C GLN A 422 23.39 10.25 4.56
N PHE A 423 22.94 9.41 3.62
CA PHE A 423 21.70 8.66 3.74
C PHE A 423 21.83 7.41 4.62
N LEU A 424 20.73 6.95 5.21
CA LEU A 424 20.71 5.78 6.10
C LEU A 424 21.14 4.50 5.37
N VAL A 425 20.78 4.36 4.09
CA VAL A 425 21.21 3.24 3.22
C VAL A 425 22.74 3.18 3.06
N GLU A 426 23.43 4.33 3.06
CA GLU A 426 24.90 4.35 2.97
C GLU A 426 25.55 3.72 4.20
N LYS A 427 24.84 3.66 5.33
CA LYS A 427 25.31 3.15 6.62
C LYS A 427 24.87 1.71 6.92
N TYR A 428 23.66 1.32 6.49
CA TYR A 428 23.07 0.02 6.84
C TYR A 428 22.32 -0.62 5.67
N SER A 429 22.35 -1.95 5.60
CA SER A 429 21.41 -2.78 4.86
C SER A 429 20.02 -2.69 5.51
N LEU A 430 18.95 -2.61 4.72
CA LEU A 430 17.60 -2.30 5.20
C LEU A 430 16.58 -3.35 4.74
N SER A 431 15.67 -3.74 5.64
CA SER A 431 14.44 -4.46 5.31
C SER A 431 13.28 -4.00 6.19
N GLN A 432 12.07 -4.08 5.67
CA GLN A 432 10.83 -3.85 6.40
C GLN A 432 10.15 -5.19 6.69
N ILE A 433 9.60 -5.37 7.89
CA ILE A 433 8.92 -6.60 8.30
C ILE A 433 7.57 -6.27 8.95
N PRO A 434 6.54 -7.10 8.75
CA PRO A 434 5.36 -7.12 9.61
C PRO A 434 5.73 -7.26 11.10
N SER A 435 6.41 -8.36 11.39
CA SER A 435 6.95 -8.85 12.66
C SER A 435 8.01 -9.90 12.33
N VAL A 436 8.78 -10.36 13.31
CA VAL A 436 9.75 -11.43 13.06
C VAL A 436 9.05 -12.78 12.95
N SER A 437 7.98 -13.02 13.73
CA SER A 437 7.16 -14.23 13.72
C SER A 437 6.61 -14.57 12.35
N LEU A 438 6.15 -13.57 11.59
CA LEU A 438 5.57 -13.72 10.26
C LEU A 438 6.58 -13.95 9.12
N ILE A 439 7.88 -13.75 9.33
CA ILE A 439 8.90 -13.97 8.28
C ILE A 439 9.62 -15.32 8.44
N ASP A 440 9.98 -15.95 7.33
CA ASP A 440 10.85 -17.12 7.37
C ASP A 440 12.29 -16.69 7.69
N THR A 441 12.75 -17.01 8.90
CA THR A 441 14.09 -16.65 9.38
C THR A 441 15.19 -17.64 8.97
N THR A 442 14.96 -18.52 7.98
CA THR A 442 15.97 -19.48 7.50
C THR A 442 16.82 -18.90 6.37
N TYR A 443 18.15 -19.01 6.50
CA TYR A 443 19.07 -18.58 5.46
C TYR A 443 19.07 -19.51 4.24
N ARG A 444 19.15 -18.92 3.04
CA ARG A 444 19.52 -19.61 1.80
C ARG A 444 20.21 -18.64 0.85
N ALA A 445 21.43 -19.01 0.46
CA ALA A 445 22.18 -18.37 -0.61
C ALA A 445 21.40 -18.33 -1.94
N LEU A 446 21.43 -17.19 -2.64
CA LEU A 446 20.84 -16.99 -3.98
C LEU A 446 21.85 -17.09 -5.13
N GLN A 447 23.13 -17.21 -4.80
CA GLN A 447 24.20 -17.44 -5.78
C GLN A 447 23.88 -18.67 -6.63
N ASP A 448 24.13 -18.56 -7.94
CA ASP A 448 23.87 -19.59 -8.95
C ASP A 448 22.41 -20.11 -9.05
N THR A 449 21.43 -19.42 -8.46
CA THR A 449 20.01 -19.78 -8.60
C THR A 449 19.41 -19.30 -9.92
N ARG A 450 18.33 -19.94 -10.38
CA ARG A 450 17.59 -19.51 -11.58
C ARG A 450 16.49 -18.51 -11.28
N VAL A 451 16.35 -17.50 -12.13
CA VAL A 451 15.23 -16.54 -12.12
C VAL A 451 14.13 -16.92 -13.12
N LEU A 452 12.87 -16.82 -12.71
CA LEU A 452 11.72 -16.76 -13.61
C LEU A 452 11.34 -15.28 -13.79
N ALA A 453 11.61 -14.74 -14.98
CA ALA A 453 11.38 -13.34 -15.30
C ALA A 453 10.14 -13.24 -16.21
N MET A 454 9.10 -12.53 -15.77
CA MET A 454 7.86 -12.39 -16.55
C MET A 454 7.33 -10.96 -16.47
N GLY A 455 6.61 -10.49 -17.49
CA GLY A 455 6.15 -9.10 -17.50
C GLY A 455 5.33 -8.68 -18.71
N ALA A 456 4.67 -7.53 -18.60
CA ALA A 456 3.89 -6.91 -19.66
C ALA A 456 4.44 -5.50 -19.94
N SER A 457 4.61 -5.21 -21.24
CA SER A 457 5.15 -3.93 -21.74
C SER A 457 4.08 -3.08 -22.45
N THR A 458 2.98 -3.71 -22.85
CA THR A 458 1.85 -3.07 -23.56
C THR A 458 0.55 -3.44 -22.86
N PHE A 459 -0.34 -2.47 -22.71
CA PHE A 459 -1.62 -2.61 -22.01
C PHE A 459 -2.71 -1.89 -22.80
N THR A 460 -3.98 -2.29 -22.60
CA THR A 460 -5.14 -1.64 -23.24
C THR A 460 -5.52 -0.34 -22.53
N GLU A 461 -5.50 -0.34 -21.20
CA GLU A 461 -6.03 0.74 -20.35
C GLU A 461 -4.96 1.42 -19.48
N LEU A 462 -3.75 0.86 -19.42
CA LEU A 462 -2.62 1.37 -18.63
C LEU A 462 -1.52 1.92 -19.53
N SER A 463 -0.65 2.77 -18.97
CA SER A 463 0.51 3.31 -19.70
C SER A 463 1.49 2.19 -20.09
N PRO A 464 2.08 2.20 -21.29
CA PRO A 464 3.07 1.20 -21.69
C PRO A 464 4.36 1.31 -20.86
N LEU A 465 5.05 0.18 -20.68
CA LEU A 465 6.33 0.05 -19.97
C LEU A 465 7.40 -0.46 -20.96
N PRO A 466 7.93 0.42 -21.85
CA PRO A 466 8.81 0.00 -22.93
C PRO A 466 10.18 -0.57 -22.48
N ALA A 467 10.63 -0.34 -21.26
CA ALA A 467 11.87 -0.92 -20.73
C ALA A 467 11.73 -2.41 -20.34
N VAL A 468 10.52 -2.89 -20.02
CA VAL A 468 10.26 -4.27 -19.56
C VAL A 468 10.93 -5.35 -20.42
N PRO A 469 10.85 -5.35 -21.77
CA PRO A 469 11.52 -6.37 -22.58
C PRO A 469 13.05 -6.34 -22.45
N VAL A 470 13.64 -5.15 -22.25
CA VAL A 470 15.08 -4.96 -22.06
C VAL A 470 15.50 -5.39 -20.65
N GLU A 471 14.68 -5.09 -19.65
CA GLU A 471 14.86 -5.50 -18.25
C GLU A 471 14.88 -7.03 -18.12
N LEU A 472 13.80 -7.72 -18.54
CA LEU A 472 13.70 -9.17 -18.40
C LEU A 472 14.81 -9.90 -19.17
N THR A 473 15.17 -9.42 -20.36
CA THR A 473 16.27 -10.01 -21.16
C THR A 473 17.63 -9.79 -20.48
N THR A 474 17.86 -8.61 -19.89
CA THR A 474 19.11 -8.33 -19.16
C THR A 474 19.22 -9.21 -17.91
N ILE A 475 18.14 -9.31 -17.13
CA ILE A 475 18.08 -10.13 -15.92
C ILE A 475 18.26 -11.62 -16.25
N ALA A 476 17.43 -12.19 -17.12
CA ALA A 476 17.36 -13.65 -17.32
C ALA A 476 18.41 -14.21 -18.30
N SER A 477 19.16 -13.37 -19.02
CA SER A 477 20.14 -13.81 -20.03
C SER A 477 21.51 -13.15 -19.96
N ARG A 478 21.68 -12.02 -19.24
CA ARG A 478 22.98 -11.33 -19.14
C ARG A 478 23.56 -11.30 -17.72
N LEU A 479 22.71 -11.08 -16.71
CA LEU A 479 23.09 -11.04 -15.30
C LEU A 479 22.92 -12.40 -14.60
N TRP A 480 21.81 -13.08 -14.88
CA TRP A 480 21.49 -14.37 -14.28
C TRP A 480 21.08 -15.41 -15.31
N GLN A 481 20.98 -16.65 -14.83
CA GLN A 481 20.46 -17.77 -15.59
C GLN A 481 18.95 -17.85 -15.35
N GLY A 482 18.14 -17.73 -16.40
CA GLY A 482 16.69 -17.74 -16.21
C GLY A 482 15.92 -18.08 -17.46
N GLU A 483 14.61 -17.84 -17.39
CA GLU A 483 13.69 -17.84 -18.52
C GLU A 483 12.86 -16.54 -18.46
N ALA A 484 12.62 -15.95 -19.63
CA ALA A 484 11.91 -14.68 -19.78
C ALA A 484 10.62 -14.88 -20.61
N PHE A 485 9.49 -14.39 -20.11
CA PHE A 485 8.19 -14.46 -20.77
C PHE A 485 7.51 -13.09 -20.78
N ILE A 486 7.15 -12.59 -21.97
CA ILE A 486 6.67 -11.21 -22.17
C ILE A 486 5.25 -11.23 -22.75
N ASN A 487 4.45 -10.22 -22.38
CA ASN A 487 3.12 -9.94 -22.96
C ASN A 487 2.22 -11.18 -23.00
N GLU A 488 1.87 -11.72 -24.18
CA GLU A 488 0.99 -12.88 -24.36
C GLU A 488 1.48 -14.16 -23.65
N GLN A 489 2.75 -14.21 -23.22
CA GLN A 489 3.31 -15.31 -22.45
C GLN A 489 3.32 -15.04 -20.93
N PHE A 490 3.02 -13.82 -20.49
CA PHE A 490 2.90 -13.44 -19.09
C PHE A 490 1.47 -13.64 -18.58
N THR A 491 1.02 -14.90 -18.64
CA THR A 491 -0.30 -15.31 -18.15
C THR A 491 -0.24 -16.00 -16.81
N ARG A 492 -1.37 -16.03 -16.10
CA ARG A 492 -1.52 -16.76 -14.84
C ARG A 492 -1.23 -18.26 -14.99
N GLU A 493 -1.71 -18.86 -16.09
CA GLU A 493 -1.47 -20.27 -16.39
C GLU A 493 0.01 -20.57 -16.61
N ASN A 494 0.73 -19.75 -17.38
CA ASN A 494 2.16 -19.96 -17.63
C ASN A 494 2.99 -19.78 -16.35
N LEU A 495 2.68 -18.77 -15.52
CA LEU A 495 3.31 -18.59 -14.19
C LEU A 495 3.24 -19.89 -13.34
N LEU A 496 2.07 -20.52 -13.28
CA LEU A 496 1.86 -21.78 -12.58
C LEU A 496 2.63 -22.94 -13.25
N GLN A 497 2.57 -23.04 -14.58
CA GLN A 497 3.25 -24.08 -15.35
C GLN A 497 4.78 -24.03 -15.19
N GLN A 498 5.39 -22.85 -15.26
CA GLN A 498 6.83 -22.70 -15.07
C GLN A 498 7.26 -23.06 -13.65
N ARG A 499 6.47 -22.68 -12.64
CA ARG A 499 6.73 -23.01 -11.23
C ARG A 499 6.54 -24.49 -10.90
N GLN A 500 5.66 -25.19 -11.60
CA GLN A 500 5.56 -26.65 -11.54
C GLN A 500 6.73 -27.35 -12.25
N SER A 501 7.24 -26.76 -13.35
CA SER A 501 8.31 -27.32 -14.16
C SER A 501 9.70 -27.15 -13.53
N TYR A 502 9.94 -26.04 -12.84
CA TYR A 502 11.18 -25.77 -12.12
C TYR A 502 10.93 -24.95 -10.84
N PRO A 503 11.57 -25.31 -9.70
CA PRO A 503 11.36 -24.64 -8.41
C PRO A 503 12.15 -23.32 -8.31
N TYR A 504 11.85 -22.37 -9.20
CA TYR A 504 12.52 -21.06 -9.31
C TYR A 504 12.56 -20.35 -7.94
N PRO A 505 13.75 -20.16 -7.32
CA PRO A 505 13.86 -19.47 -6.03
C PRO A 505 13.56 -17.98 -6.14
N ILE A 506 13.59 -17.43 -7.35
CA ILE A 506 13.40 -16.02 -7.63
C ILE A 506 12.35 -15.87 -8.73
N ILE A 507 11.33 -15.07 -8.45
CA ILE A 507 10.30 -14.67 -9.42
C ILE A 507 10.42 -13.16 -9.59
N HIS A 508 10.59 -12.70 -10.82
CA HIS A 508 10.66 -11.30 -11.17
C HIS A 508 9.47 -10.95 -12.06
N LEU A 509 8.63 -10.01 -11.62
CA LEU A 509 7.44 -9.55 -12.32
C LEU A 509 7.59 -8.08 -12.70
N ALA A 510 7.76 -7.78 -13.99
CA ALA A 510 7.88 -6.41 -14.50
C ALA A 510 6.58 -5.99 -15.20
N THR A 511 5.69 -5.35 -14.43
CA THR A 511 4.34 -4.97 -14.83
C THR A 511 3.74 -4.01 -13.82
N HIS A 512 2.65 -3.33 -14.17
CA HIS A 512 1.88 -2.52 -13.22
C HIS A 512 1.32 -3.37 -12.07
N GLY A 513 1.30 -2.80 -10.87
CA GLY A 513 0.52 -3.32 -9.77
C GLY A 513 0.11 -2.22 -8.80
N GLU A 514 -1.07 -2.32 -8.22
CA GLU A 514 -1.63 -1.28 -7.36
C GLU A 514 -2.01 -1.86 -6.00
N PHE A 515 -1.47 -1.28 -4.92
CA PHE A 515 -1.98 -1.46 -3.57
C PHE A 515 -2.96 -0.34 -3.26
N LYS A 516 -4.25 -0.68 -3.25
CA LYS A 516 -5.36 0.27 -3.02
C LYS A 516 -5.74 0.31 -1.54
N SER A 517 -6.38 1.40 -1.14
CA SER A 517 -7.11 1.45 0.13
C SER A 517 -8.21 0.39 0.14
N GLY A 518 -8.68 0.02 1.34
CA GLY A 518 -9.77 -0.94 1.51
C GLY A 518 -9.29 -2.39 1.67
N SER A 519 -9.96 -3.29 0.97
CA SER A 519 -9.79 -4.74 1.07
C SER A 519 -8.59 -5.24 0.24
N PRO A 520 -7.95 -6.37 0.62
CA PRO A 520 -6.86 -6.94 -0.18
C PRO A 520 -7.28 -7.26 -1.62
N SER A 521 -8.55 -7.61 -1.86
CA SER A 521 -9.09 -7.91 -3.19
C SER A 521 -9.14 -6.71 -4.15
N GLU A 522 -9.03 -5.48 -3.66
CA GLU A 522 -8.95 -4.28 -4.50
C GLU A 522 -7.51 -3.99 -4.99
N SER A 523 -6.52 -4.63 -4.36
CA SER A 523 -5.10 -4.55 -4.75
C SER A 523 -4.74 -5.69 -5.71
N TYR A 524 -3.94 -5.41 -6.74
CA TYR A 524 -3.65 -6.39 -7.80
C TYR A 524 -2.26 -6.21 -8.44
N ILE A 525 -1.78 -7.28 -9.06
CA ILE A 525 -0.68 -7.28 -10.04
C ILE A 525 -1.29 -7.51 -11.42
N GLN A 526 -1.03 -6.62 -12.38
CA GLN A 526 -1.55 -6.75 -13.74
C GLN A 526 -0.79 -7.85 -14.50
N LEU A 527 -1.45 -8.96 -14.81
CA LEU A 527 -0.95 -9.95 -15.76
C LEU A 527 -1.40 -9.54 -17.18
N TRP A 528 -1.03 -10.32 -18.20
CA TRP A 528 -1.52 -10.06 -19.56
C TRP A 528 -3.03 -10.30 -19.72
N ASP A 529 -3.53 -11.36 -19.08
CA ASP A 529 -4.87 -11.92 -19.27
C ASP A 529 -5.79 -11.76 -18.05
N ASP A 530 -5.24 -11.34 -16.90
CA ASP A 530 -5.91 -11.33 -15.59
C ASP A 530 -5.34 -10.21 -14.70
N GLN A 531 -6.04 -9.86 -13.63
CA GLN A 531 -5.52 -9.07 -12.52
C GLN A 531 -5.36 -9.99 -11.31
N LEU A 532 -4.12 -10.33 -10.96
CA LEU A 532 -3.84 -11.20 -9.82
C LEU A 532 -4.06 -10.42 -8.52
N GLN A 533 -5.22 -10.59 -7.88
CA GLN A 533 -5.56 -9.87 -6.65
C GLN A 533 -4.70 -10.32 -5.46
N LEU A 534 -4.47 -9.41 -4.50
CA LEU A 534 -3.61 -9.66 -3.33
C LEU A 534 -4.24 -10.66 -2.35
N ASP A 535 -5.57 -10.82 -2.27
CA ASP A 535 -6.20 -11.92 -1.54
C ASP A 535 -5.93 -13.29 -2.20
N ARG A 536 -5.72 -13.31 -3.53
CA ARG A 536 -5.52 -14.53 -4.34
C ARG A 536 -4.09 -14.88 -4.69
N ILE A 537 -3.12 -14.00 -4.45
CA ILE A 537 -1.70 -14.24 -4.75
C ILE A 537 -1.15 -15.55 -4.13
N ARG A 538 -1.70 -15.99 -2.98
CA ARG A 538 -1.35 -17.26 -2.32
C ARG A 538 -1.74 -18.50 -3.14
N GLU A 539 -2.73 -18.40 -4.02
CA GLU A 539 -3.13 -19.46 -4.96
C GLU A 539 -2.00 -19.78 -5.97
N MET A 540 -0.98 -18.93 -6.11
CA MET A 540 0.19 -19.16 -6.97
C MET A 540 1.19 -20.19 -6.41
N GLY A 541 1.00 -20.68 -5.18
CA GLY A 541 1.81 -21.78 -4.60
C GLY A 541 3.29 -21.43 -4.38
N TRP A 542 3.61 -20.15 -4.22
CA TRP A 542 5.00 -19.68 -4.05
C TRP A 542 5.62 -20.04 -2.69
N ASN A 543 4.83 -20.59 -1.76
CA ASN A 543 5.31 -21.18 -0.51
C ASN A 543 5.82 -22.63 -0.65
N SER A 544 5.59 -23.31 -1.78
CA SER A 544 5.92 -24.74 -1.93
C SER A 544 6.42 -25.11 -3.34
N PRO A 545 7.74 -25.31 -3.54
CA PRO A 545 8.82 -24.93 -2.62
C PRO A 545 8.96 -23.41 -2.53
N VAL A 546 9.36 -22.91 -1.36
CA VAL A 546 9.39 -21.47 -1.07
C VAL A 546 10.20 -20.67 -2.10
N VAL A 547 9.59 -19.58 -2.59
CA VAL A 547 10.26 -18.52 -3.34
C VAL A 547 10.99 -17.65 -2.33
N GLU A 548 12.28 -17.51 -2.51
CA GLU A 548 13.16 -16.75 -1.64
C GLU A 548 13.02 -15.24 -1.88
N LEU A 549 12.77 -14.86 -3.14
CA LEU A 549 12.63 -13.47 -3.56
C LEU A 549 11.57 -13.32 -4.66
N LEU A 550 10.51 -12.59 -4.36
CA LEU A 550 9.60 -12.00 -5.34
C LEU A 550 10.08 -10.58 -5.64
N VAL A 551 10.22 -10.19 -6.90
CA VAL A 551 10.47 -8.80 -7.32
C VAL A 551 9.27 -8.30 -8.09
N LEU A 552 8.70 -7.17 -7.68
CA LEU A 552 7.62 -6.47 -8.38
C LEU A 552 8.16 -5.12 -8.89
N SER A 553 8.48 -5.06 -10.18
CA SER A 553 9.31 -3.98 -10.74
C SER A 553 8.56 -2.67 -11.03
N ALA A 554 7.23 -2.67 -11.14
CA ALA A 554 6.45 -1.45 -11.43
C ALA A 554 5.14 -1.35 -10.62
N CYS A 555 5.24 -1.52 -9.30
CA CYS A 555 4.10 -1.30 -8.40
C CYS A 555 3.96 0.16 -7.92
N ARG A 556 2.74 0.51 -7.49
CA ARG A 556 2.45 1.70 -6.69
C ARG A 556 1.64 1.31 -5.45
N THR A 557 2.00 1.91 -4.32
CA THR A 557 1.16 1.92 -3.12
C THR A 557 0.36 3.23 -3.07
N ALA A 558 -0.88 3.17 -2.59
CA ALA A 558 -1.63 4.36 -2.17
C ALA A 558 -0.98 4.95 -0.90
N LEU A 559 0.09 5.72 -1.08
CA LEU A 559 0.88 6.30 0.00
C LEU A 559 0.04 7.13 0.96
N GLY A 560 0.26 6.94 2.26
CA GLY A 560 -0.49 7.61 3.31
C GLY A 560 -1.81 6.92 3.70
N ASP A 561 -2.29 5.93 2.92
CA ASP A 561 -3.42 5.10 3.34
C ASP A 561 -2.94 3.90 4.19
N GLU A 562 -3.46 3.80 5.42
CA GLU A 562 -3.08 2.78 6.40
C GLU A 562 -3.39 1.34 5.94
N ARG A 563 -4.39 1.13 5.07
CA ARG A 563 -4.81 -0.20 4.59
C ARG A 563 -3.99 -0.65 3.39
N ALA A 564 -3.72 0.23 2.44
CA ALA A 564 -2.79 -0.01 1.34
C ALA A 564 -1.37 -0.28 1.87
N GLU A 565 -0.95 0.48 2.88
CA GLU A 565 0.28 0.26 3.64
C GLU A 565 0.37 -1.12 4.30
N LEU A 566 -0.74 -1.61 4.86
CA LEU A 566 -0.81 -2.91 5.51
C LEU A 566 -0.78 -4.05 4.47
N GLY A 567 -1.45 -3.88 3.33
CA GLY A 567 -1.35 -4.80 2.19
C GLY A 567 0.05 -4.86 1.59
N PHE A 568 0.71 -3.72 1.42
CA PHE A 568 2.08 -3.61 0.93
C PHE A 568 3.08 -4.26 1.90
N ALA A 569 3.10 -3.86 3.18
CA ALA A 569 4.02 -4.43 4.17
C ALA A 569 3.76 -5.92 4.44
N GLY A 570 2.51 -6.38 4.22
CA GLY A 570 2.11 -7.78 4.31
C GLY A 570 2.37 -8.62 3.06
N LEU A 571 2.83 -8.02 1.95
CA LEU A 571 2.96 -8.67 0.64
C LEU A 571 3.71 -10.02 0.70
N ALA A 572 4.90 -10.04 1.33
CA ALA A 572 5.71 -11.25 1.39
C ALA A 572 5.00 -12.39 2.14
N VAL A 573 4.36 -12.05 3.27
CA VAL A 573 3.58 -12.99 4.10
C VAL A 573 2.39 -13.53 3.31
N GLN A 574 1.61 -12.65 2.68
CA GLN A 574 0.41 -13.03 1.94
C GLN A 574 0.76 -13.91 0.72
N ALA A 575 1.78 -13.53 -0.04
CA ALA A 575 2.35 -14.30 -1.14
C ALA A 575 3.03 -15.62 -0.71
N GLY A 576 3.37 -15.76 0.58
CA GLY A 576 4.05 -16.95 1.11
C GLY A 576 5.50 -17.07 0.63
N VAL A 577 6.15 -15.94 0.34
CA VAL A 577 7.56 -15.85 -0.08
C VAL A 577 8.41 -15.36 1.08
N LYS A 578 9.72 -15.66 1.10
CA LYS A 578 10.58 -15.17 2.21
C LYS A 578 10.79 -13.66 2.18
N SER A 579 10.91 -13.11 0.98
CA SER A 579 11.17 -11.69 0.75
C SER A 579 10.43 -11.21 -0.51
N ALA A 580 9.92 -10.00 -0.48
CA ALA A 580 9.40 -9.30 -1.65
C ALA A 580 10.10 -7.94 -1.81
N LEU A 581 10.66 -7.65 -2.98
CA LEU A 581 11.17 -6.33 -3.35
C LEU A 581 10.09 -5.64 -4.18
N ALA A 582 9.57 -4.51 -3.70
CA ALA A 582 8.48 -3.79 -4.35
C ALA A 582 8.61 -2.28 -4.19
N SER A 583 8.01 -1.54 -5.13
CA SER A 583 8.00 -0.08 -5.15
C SER A 583 6.83 0.53 -4.38
N LEU A 584 7.15 1.56 -3.60
CA LEU A 584 6.25 2.40 -2.82
C LEU A 584 5.41 3.34 -3.72
N TRP A 585 5.96 3.83 -4.82
CA TRP A 585 5.30 4.75 -5.77
C TRP A 585 5.69 4.46 -7.22
N TYR A 586 4.94 5.04 -8.18
CA TYR A 586 5.31 5.00 -9.60
C TYR A 586 6.63 5.77 -9.85
N VAL A 587 7.67 5.01 -10.20
CA VAL A 587 8.96 5.52 -10.69
C VAL A 587 8.92 5.56 -12.22
N SER A 588 9.73 6.41 -12.83
CA SER A 588 10.04 6.35 -14.27
C SER A 588 10.58 4.97 -14.67
N ASP A 589 10.12 4.46 -15.80
CA ASP A 589 10.54 3.19 -16.44
C ASP A 589 12.07 3.05 -16.54
N GLU A 590 12.77 4.15 -16.87
CA GLU A 590 14.23 4.23 -16.91
C GLU A 590 14.89 4.01 -15.54
N GLY A 591 14.29 4.54 -14.48
CA GLY A 591 14.80 4.47 -13.11
C GLY A 591 14.59 3.08 -12.49
N THR A 592 13.46 2.45 -12.80
CA THR A 592 13.21 1.04 -12.48
C THR A 592 14.23 0.13 -13.15
N LEU A 593 14.40 0.24 -14.49
CA LEU A 593 15.40 -0.54 -15.23
C LEU A 593 16.82 -0.36 -14.66
N ALA A 594 17.18 0.88 -14.30
CA ALA A 594 18.46 1.19 -13.67
C ALA A 594 18.64 0.48 -12.32
N LEU A 595 17.69 0.62 -11.39
CA LEU A 595 17.79 -0.01 -10.07
C LEU A 595 17.79 -1.53 -10.16
N MET A 596 16.93 -2.12 -11.00
CA MET A 596 16.88 -3.59 -11.14
C MET A 596 18.12 -4.16 -11.80
N THR A 597 18.69 -3.48 -12.80
CA THR A 597 19.97 -3.89 -13.39
C THR A 597 21.07 -3.97 -12.31
N GLU A 598 21.19 -2.95 -11.47
CA GLU A 598 22.23 -2.89 -10.45
C GLU A 598 21.94 -3.83 -9.27
N PHE A 599 20.68 -3.95 -8.85
CA PHE A 599 20.27 -4.91 -7.83
C PHE A 599 20.63 -6.34 -8.23
N TYR A 600 20.30 -6.75 -9.46
CA TYR A 600 20.67 -8.08 -9.97
C TYR A 600 22.18 -8.21 -10.21
N THR A 601 22.90 -7.12 -10.51
CA THR A 601 24.37 -7.11 -10.59
C THR A 601 24.97 -7.43 -9.23
N HIS A 602 24.62 -6.69 -8.17
CA HIS A 602 25.17 -6.90 -6.82
C HIS A 602 24.67 -8.21 -6.17
N LEU A 603 23.47 -8.69 -6.51
CA LEU A 603 22.92 -9.93 -5.95
C LEU A 603 23.65 -11.20 -6.41
N THR A 604 24.52 -11.11 -7.42
CA THR A 604 25.44 -12.20 -7.78
C THR A 604 26.48 -12.48 -6.69
N ASP A 605 26.98 -11.45 -6.00
CA ASP A 605 28.04 -11.54 -4.98
C ASP A 605 27.52 -11.34 -3.55
N ALA A 606 26.45 -10.56 -3.36
CA ALA A 606 25.92 -10.19 -2.05
C ALA A 606 25.33 -11.41 -1.32
N LYS A 607 25.78 -11.64 -0.09
CA LYS A 607 25.28 -12.75 0.75
C LYS A 607 23.81 -12.61 1.18
N ILE A 608 23.30 -11.38 1.25
CA ILE A 608 21.93 -11.09 1.69
C ILE A 608 21.27 -10.12 0.70
N LYS A 609 19.96 -10.28 0.49
CA LYS A 609 19.16 -9.50 -0.47
C LYS A 609 19.18 -8.00 -0.15
N ALA A 610 19.15 -7.64 1.13
CA ALA A 610 19.19 -6.26 1.60
C ALA A 610 20.50 -5.55 1.18
N GLU A 611 21.63 -6.29 1.14
CA GLU A 611 22.92 -5.72 0.75
C GLU A 611 23.00 -5.48 -0.76
N ALA A 612 22.44 -6.38 -1.57
CA ALA A 612 22.33 -6.15 -3.00
C ALA A 612 21.49 -4.89 -3.33
N LEU A 613 20.40 -4.67 -2.59
CA LEU A 613 19.57 -3.48 -2.74
C LEU A 613 20.33 -2.21 -2.28
N ARG A 614 21.00 -2.30 -1.12
CA ARG A 614 21.84 -1.23 -0.58
C ARG A 614 22.91 -0.78 -1.58
N GLU A 615 23.71 -1.71 -2.10
CA GLU A 615 24.79 -1.37 -3.02
C GLU A 615 24.26 -0.78 -4.34
N ALA A 616 23.14 -1.28 -4.87
CA ALA A 616 22.47 -0.68 -6.03
C ALA A 616 21.98 0.75 -5.76
N GLN A 617 21.39 1.00 -4.58
CA GLN A 617 20.97 2.34 -4.15
C GLN A 617 22.18 3.28 -4.00
N ILE A 618 23.29 2.81 -3.44
CA ILE A 618 24.55 3.56 -3.29
C ILE A 618 25.17 3.90 -4.64
N ALA A 619 25.21 2.96 -5.59
CA ALA A 619 25.68 3.19 -6.95
C ALA A 619 24.88 4.30 -7.65
N MET A 620 23.55 4.31 -7.47
CA MET A 620 22.68 5.37 -7.98
C MET A 620 22.97 6.72 -7.29
N ILE A 621 23.08 6.76 -5.96
CA ILE A 621 23.44 7.97 -5.17
C ILE A 621 24.75 8.59 -5.68
N ARG A 622 25.77 7.77 -5.93
CA ARG A 622 27.09 8.20 -6.42
C ARG A 622 27.08 8.65 -7.89
N GLY A 623 25.98 8.45 -8.61
CA GLY A 623 25.86 8.75 -10.03
C GLY A 623 26.69 7.83 -10.92
N GLU A 624 27.08 6.65 -10.41
CA GLU A 624 27.74 5.59 -11.17
C GLU A 624 26.76 4.98 -12.19
N VAL A 625 25.47 4.97 -11.82
CA VAL A 625 24.33 4.52 -12.63
C VAL A 625 23.67 5.71 -13.33
N ARG A 626 23.57 5.66 -14.66
CA ARG A 626 23.18 6.84 -15.47
C ARG A 626 22.87 6.49 -16.93
N ILE A 627 22.14 7.37 -17.61
CA ILE A 627 21.93 7.27 -19.07
C ILE A 627 22.91 8.21 -19.80
N GLU A 628 23.66 7.66 -20.76
CA GLU A 628 24.53 8.40 -21.67
C GLU A 628 24.53 7.74 -23.06
N GLY A 629 24.42 8.53 -24.14
CA GLY A 629 24.47 8.02 -25.50
C GLY A 629 23.33 7.06 -25.88
N GLY A 630 22.18 7.13 -25.19
CA GLY A 630 21.07 6.18 -25.35
C GLY A 630 21.30 4.82 -24.69
N GLN A 631 22.32 4.69 -23.85
CA GLN A 631 22.63 3.50 -23.07
C GLN A 631 22.53 3.77 -21.57
N LEU A 632 21.97 2.81 -20.83
CA LEU A 632 22.12 2.72 -19.38
C LEU A 632 23.51 2.15 -19.07
N LEU A 633 24.27 2.87 -18.25
CA LEU A 633 25.56 2.49 -17.70
C LEU A 633 25.42 2.25 -16.20
N GLY A 634 26.20 1.32 -15.66
CA GLY A 634 26.15 0.86 -14.27
C GLY A 634 27.51 0.37 -13.76
N THR A 635 27.55 -0.26 -12.59
CA THR A 635 28.81 -0.62 -11.89
C THR A 635 29.41 -1.96 -12.31
N GLY A 636 28.60 -2.87 -12.86
CA GLY A 636 29.02 -4.22 -13.24
C GLY A 636 29.86 -4.29 -14.52
N ASN A 637 30.35 -5.50 -14.83
CA ASN A 637 31.05 -5.81 -16.09
C ASN A 637 30.11 -5.87 -17.33
N LEU A 638 28.87 -5.41 -17.21
CA LEU A 638 27.94 -5.33 -18.33
C LEU A 638 28.36 -4.21 -19.30
N GLU A 639 28.44 -4.53 -20.58
CA GLU A 639 28.37 -3.50 -21.63
C GLU A 639 27.05 -2.73 -21.54
N GLY A 640 27.10 -1.42 -21.84
CA GLY A 640 25.97 -0.50 -21.72
C GLY A 640 24.67 -1.04 -22.33
N ILE A 641 23.60 -1.02 -21.55
CA ILE A 641 22.29 -1.55 -21.97
C ILE A 641 21.65 -0.52 -22.89
N THR A 642 21.47 -0.89 -24.16
CA THR A 642 20.82 0.00 -25.14
C THR A 642 19.34 0.13 -24.82
N LEU A 643 18.89 1.37 -24.63
CA LEU A 643 17.51 1.67 -24.25
C LEU A 643 16.55 1.58 -25.46
N PRO A 644 15.24 1.37 -25.23
CA PRO A 644 14.20 1.57 -26.25
C PRO A 644 14.21 3.01 -26.78
N SER A 645 13.84 3.20 -28.05
CA SER A 645 13.93 4.49 -28.76
C SER A 645 13.27 5.68 -28.05
N GLY A 646 12.19 5.44 -27.29
CA GLY A 646 11.51 6.48 -26.50
C GLY A 646 12.31 6.98 -25.29
N LEU A 647 13.22 6.16 -24.76
CA LEU A 647 13.97 6.43 -23.52
C LEU A 647 15.42 6.92 -23.81
N GLN A 648 15.89 6.80 -25.05
CA GLN A 648 17.28 7.12 -25.44
C GLN A 648 17.67 8.62 -25.35
N ASN A 649 16.70 9.54 -25.43
CA ASN A 649 16.95 10.98 -25.61
C ASN A 649 17.29 11.73 -24.31
N GLN A 650 17.43 11.05 -23.18
CA GLN A 650 17.58 11.67 -21.86
C GLN A 650 18.98 11.47 -21.31
N ARG A 651 19.72 12.56 -21.05
CA ARG A 651 20.85 12.52 -20.10
C ARG A 651 20.28 12.61 -18.70
N LEU A 652 19.99 11.46 -18.11
CA LEU A 652 19.39 11.35 -16.77
C LEU A 652 20.42 10.81 -15.77
N SER A 653 20.47 11.42 -14.59
CA SER A 653 21.19 10.90 -13.42
C SER A 653 20.18 10.43 -12.39
N PHE A 654 20.41 9.25 -11.84
CA PHE A 654 19.49 8.62 -10.89
C PHE A 654 19.82 8.91 -9.43
N ALA A 655 20.70 9.88 -9.14
CA ALA A 655 21.17 10.16 -7.77
C ALA A 655 20.10 10.70 -6.81
N HIS A 656 19.00 11.26 -7.32
CA HIS A 656 17.92 11.77 -6.48
C HIS A 656 17.08 10.61 -5.88
N PRO A 657 16.68 10.65 -4.58
CA PRO A 657 16.00 9.53 -3.93
C PRO A 657 14.66 9.10 -4.57
N TYR A 658 14.02 9.97 -5.36
CA TYR A 658 12.87 9.60 -6.22
C TYR A 658 13.08 8.29 -7.00
N PHE A 659 14.30 8.03 -7.48
CA PHE A 659 14.62 6.86 -8.29
C PHE A 659 14.99 5.62 -7.47
N TRP A 660 15.76 5.78 -6.39
CA TRP A 660 16.36 4.65 -5.66
C TRP A 660 15.67 4.33 -4.31
N SER A 661 15.07 5.31 -3.63
CA SER A 661 14.41 5.11 -2.32
C SER A 661 12.94 4.65 -2.42
N SER A 662 12.45 4.57 -3.65
CA SER A 662 11.12 4.07 -4.03
C SER A 662 10.95 2.59 -3.75
N PHE A 663 12.01 1.78 -3.82
CA PHE A 663 11.95 0.35 -3.56
C PHE A 663 12.39 0.03 -2.13
N THR A 664 11.67 -0.91 -1.52
CA THR A 664 12.02 -1.48 -0.22
C THR A 664 11.90 -2.99 -0.27
N LEU A 665 12.78 -3.66 0.49
CA LEU A 665 12.70 -5.09 0.71
C LEU A 665 11.75 -5.35 1.88
N ILE A 666 10.78 -6.22 1.66
CA ILE A 666 9.77 -6.64 2.62
C ILE A 666 10.05 -8.10 3.00
N GLY A 667 10.11 -8.42 4.29
CA GLY A 667 10.37 -9.77 4.78
C GLY A 667 11.83 -10.00 5.18
N SER A 668 12.33 -11.23 5.00
CA SER A 668 13.70 -11.58 5.35
C SER A 668 14.71 -10.71 4.58
N PRO A 669 15.68 -10.04 5.24
CA PRO A 669 16.76 -9.33 4.55
C PRO A 669 17.74 -10.27 3.83
N TRP A 670 17.74 -11.55 4.17
CA TRP A 670 18.61 -12.60 3.63
C TRP A 670 17.83 -13.60 2.78
#